data_AF-A0A7C3VRW9-F1
#
_entry.id   AF-A0A7C3VRW9-F1
#
_cell.length_a   1.000
_cell.length_b   1.000
_cell.length_c   1.000
_cell.angle_alpha   90.00
_cell.angle_beta   90.00
_cell.angle_gamma   90.00
#
_symmetry.space_group_name_H-M   'P 1'
#
loop_
_entity.id
_entity.type
_entity.pdbx_description
1 polymer ?
#
loop_
_entity_poly.entity_id
_entity_poly.type
_entity_poly.pdbx_seq_one_letter_code
_entity_poly.pdbx_strand_id
1 'polypeptide(L)'
;MAHFHSSVLEVLGRIRREFSGVKLLALGQTVYWDEPMKSVLWLLLDRYYPEAVLVAGIHDADYFSKVPPGAHTFNEWTILPHNDWSTRDLWVATGEISCLFGSETIPTREMFLAHGVQLEKAGRHFAGERNEFLDKVTEAWGWRGLAYAGNADMTACCVKLRDVLPQLLELIHWAFEATLNCLAESARFRAEKVCSELLSDVQDYASKYPEATVTDMYRHFLATFYARLTRRQPVGMESTSSCRLFRFNSSTVHLPRFDLVRAFLDPKTRKQCQEAYDSALEGSDIYTLDRFCEGAIPFDLVVPGVGRGTICLQDDRVVIDMPEHVHIESTQPVTTLEMLAELVEERFGPDVSLVGKAVTLILTASREFIFVMNEQASAYVWRCKKMADLLKDSGLDLGFHPILRLDYGAWDAVGASEVEFILPDHLARAFGRKEITAGDFAQSWRHVVAEQEKTLKEVAALDSLDVAIAFLAERFGEPWVTKMHQHLDASVYLRELAERTAPLKQESINLRDLSHRLKQEAHHLEIEKGRHFRRSIKPVRDRLSELEAMGSKDSQEIEFLRLSLEKAEKERSRLESEIERLHAEGIHARNKHLEIKAKVASMERSNEAVHARALIKAIEQEVELVKLDLVRDAFLVSKGLVYTNHRPCAWWFMVADPTMKWFDRVAEITKLRLEELGGETNA
;
A
#
# COMPACT_ATOMS: atom_id res chain seq x y z
N MET A 1 -39.01 -11.80 -22.59
CA MET A 1 -38.19 -12.62 -21.68
C MET A 1 -36.78 -12.04 -21.71
N ALA A 2 -36.21 -11.64 -20.57
CA ALA A 2 -34.84 -11.15 -20.55
C ALA A 2 -33.88 -12.28 -21.00
N HIS A 3 -33.01 -11.96 -21.95
CA HIS A 3 -31.93 -12.82 -22.42
C HIS A 3 -30.68 -12.53 -21.59
N PHE A 4 -30.22 -13.53 -20.84
CA PHE A 4 -28.96 -13.46 -20.10
C PHE A 4 -27.77 -13.54 -21.06
N HIS A 5 -26.59 -13.08 -20.63
CA HIS A 5 -25.37 -13.14 -21.42
C HIS A 5 -25.06 -14.56 -21.93
N SER A 6 -24.56 -14.69 -23.16
CA SER A 6 -24.37 -15.98 -23.83
C SER A 6 -23.41 -16.93 -23.10
N SER A 7 -22.38 -16.38 -22.44
CA SER A 7 -21.41 -17.18 -21.67
C SER A 7 -22.05 -17.94 -20.50
N VAL A 8 -23.20 -17.51 -19.98
CA VAL A 8 -23.91 -18.23 -18.92
C VAL A 8 -24.32 -19.62 -19.39
N LEU A 9 -24.95 -19.71 -20.56
CA LEU A 9 -25.44 -20.97 -21.11
C LEU A 9 -24.28 -21.91 -21.45
N GLU A 10 -23.21 -21.36 -22.00
CA GLU A 10 -22.00 -22.11 -22.34
C GLU A 10 -21.35 -22.70 -21.09
N VAL A 11 -21.08 -21.86 -20.09
CA VAL A 11 -20.36 -22.27 -18.87
C VAL A 11 -21.21 -23.20 -18.00
N LEU A 12 -22.47 -22.88 -17.73
CA LEU A 12 -23.33 -23.78 -16.95
C LEU A 12 -23.60 -25.09 -17.70
N GLY A 13 -23.72 -25.04 -19.03
CA GLY A 13 -23.81 -26.23 -19.87
C GLY A 13 -22.54 -27.10 -19.79
N ARG A 14 -21.36 -26.47 -19.76
CA ARG A 14 -20.09 -27.16 -19.55
C ARG A 14 -20.01 -27.81 -18.17
N ILE A 15 -20.33 -27.06 -17.11
CA ILE A 15 -20.37 -27.59 -15.72
C ILE A 15 -21.31 -28.79 -15.63
N ARG A 16 -22.49 -28.70 -16.23
CA ARG A 16 -23.47 -29.80 -16.21
C ARG A 16 -22.98 -31.05 -16.94
N ARG A 17 -22.15 -30.92 -17.99
CA ARG A 17 -21.62 -32.07 -18.76
C ARG A 17 -20.37 -32.67 -18.13
N GLU A 18 -19.41 -31.83 -17.74
CA GLU A 18 -18.07 -32.25 -17.32
C GLU A 18 -17.95 -32.45 -15.80
N PHE A 19 -18.75 -31.74 -15.02
CA PHE A 19 -18.70 -31.74 -13.55
C PHE A 19 -20.07 -32.02 -12.94
N SER A 20 -20.83 -32.93 -13.57
CA SER A 20 -22.17 -33.31 -13.11
C SER A 20 -22.15 -33.79 -11.66
N GLY A 21 -23.02 -33.23 -10.81
CA GLY A 21 -23.13 -33.56 -9.39
C GLY A 21 -22.10 -32.87 -8.48
N VAL A 22 -21.10 -32.17 -9.02
CA VAL A 22 -20.16 -31.38 -8.22
C VAL A 22 -20.88 -30.14 -7.68
N LYS A 23 -20.74 -29.89 -6.38
CA LYS A 23 -21.35 -28.74 -5.71
C LYS A 23 -20.56 -27.46 -6.01
N LEU A 24 -21.27 -26.34 -6.11
CA LEU A 24 -20.68 -25.01 -6.25
C LEU A 24 -20.48 -24.43 -4.85
N LEU A 25 -19.27 -23.98 -4.52
CA LEU A 25 -18.95 -23.43 -3.20
C LEU A 25 -18.67 -21.94 -3.27
N ALA A 26 -19.37 -21.15 -2.48
CA ALA A 26 -19.12 -19.73 -2.26
C ALA A 26 -18.78 -19.50 -0.78
N LEU A 27 -17.62 -18.91 -0.51
CA LEU A 27 -17.17 -18.54 0.83
C LEU A 27 -16.72 -17.08 0.83
N GLY A 28 -17.39 -16.24 1.61
CA GLY A 28 -16.97 -14.86 1.86
C GLY A 28 -16.81 -14.58 3.34
N GLN A 29 -15.99 -13.61 3.70
CA GLN A 29 -15.68 -13.33 5.11
C GLN A 29 -16.68 -12.35 5.76
N THR A 30 -17.37 -11.52 4.98
CA THR A 30 -18.39 -10.57 5.46
C THR A 30 -19.61 -10.51 4.54
N VAL A 31 -20.77 -10.18 5.10
CA VAL A 31 -22.04 -10.04 4.34
C VAL A 31 -22.35 -8.62 3.90
N TYR A 32 -21.66 -7.62 4.45
CA TYR A 32 -21.86 -6.21 4.09
C TYR A 32 -20.94 -5.75 2.95
N TRP A 33 -20.37 -6.71 2.22
CA TRP A 33 -19.49 -6.51 1.07
C TRP A 33 -20.06 -7.18 -0.19
N ASP A 34 -19.20 -7.77 -1.01
CA ASP A 34 -19.51 -8.37 -2.31
C ASP A 34 -19.95 -9.84 -2.24
N GLU A 35 -19.87 -10.50 -1.08
CA GLU A 35 -20.26 -11.91 -0.98
C GLU A 35 -21.72 -12.16 -1.38
N PRO A 36 -22.71 -11.36 -0.93
CA PRO A 36 -24.09 -11.61 -1.33
C PRO A 36 -24.40 -11.33 -2.80
N MET A 37 -23.47 -10.72 -3.57
CA MET A 37 -23.63 -10.58 -5.02
C MET A 37 -23.68 -11.91 -5.76
N LYS A 38 -23.14 -12.98 -5.16
CA LYS A 38 -23.22 -14.34 -5.70
C LYS A 38 -24.66 -14.89 -5.73
N SER A 39 -25.63 -14.19 -5.15
CA SER A 39 -27.06 -14.41 -5.39
C SER A 39 -27.46 -14.30 -6.86
N VAL A 40 -26.69 -13.56 -7.68
CA VAL A 40 -26.83 -13.58 -9.14
C VAL A 40 -26.63 -14.99 -9.69
N LEU A 41 -25.58 -15.70 -9.26
CA LEU A 41 -25.34 -17.08 -9.70
C LEU A 41 -26.53 -17.96 -9.33
N TRP A 42 -27.09 -17.81 -8.13
CA TRP A 42 -28.27 -18.57 -7.73
C TRP A 42 -29.47 -18.35 -8.68
N LEU A 43 -29.74 -17.11 -9.11
CA LEU A 43 -30.77 -16.82 -10.13
C LEU A 43 -30.49 -17.50 -11.47
N LEU A 44 -29.22 -17.54 -11.88
CA LEU A 44 -28.81 -18.20 -13.13
C LEU A 44 -28.97 -19.73 -13.03
N LEU A 45 -28.63 -20.32 -11.89
CA LEU A 45 -28.79 -21.75 -11.63
C LEU A 45 -30.26 -22.15 -11.63
N ASP A 46 -31.13 -21.42 -10.93
CA ASP A 46 -32.59 -21.68 -10.90
C ASP A 46 -33.18 -21.76 -12.32
N ARG A 47 -32.67 -20.93 -13.24
CA ARG A 47 -33.16 -20.89 -14.61
C ARG A 47 -32.55 -21.93 -15.55
N TYR A 48 -31.26 -22.21 -15.42
CA TYR A 48 -30.50 -22.97 -16.43
C TYR A 48 -29.91 -24.29 -15.95
N TYR A 49 -29.73 -24.44 -14.64
CA TYR A 49 -29.22 -25.66 -14.02
C TYR A 49 -29.83 -25.87 -12.61
N PRO A 50 -31.15 -26.10 -12.53
CA PRO A 50 -31.87 -26.14 -11.26
C PRO A 50 -31.51 -27.33 -10.37
N GLU A 51 -30.83 -28.35 -10.91
CA GLU A 51 -30.33 -29.49 -10.11
C GLU A 51 -28.99 -29.18 -9.42
N ALA A 52 -28.33 -28.06 -9.75
CA ALA A 52 -27.10 -27.65 -9.10
C ALA A 52 -27.34 -27.27 -7.63
N VAL A 53 -26.39 -27.64 -6.77
CA VAL A 53 -26.40 -27.25 -5.36
C VAL A 53 -25.35 -26.17 -5.14
N LEU A 54 -25.79 -25.02 -4.66
CA LEU A 54 -24.91 -23.94 -4.21
C LEU A 54 -24.73 -24.05 -2.69
N VAL A 55 -23.50 -24.25 -2.25
CA VAL A 55 -23.09 -24.15 -0.85
C VAL A 55 -22.57 -22.74 -0.62
N ALA A 56 -23.34 -21.92 0.08
CA ALA A 56 -22.96 -20.55 0.43
C ALA A 56 -22.57 -20.49 1.91
N GLY A 57 -21.44 -19.90 2.24
CA GLY A 57 -20.96 -19.87 3.61
C GLY A 57 -20.09 -18.68 3.97
N ILE A 58 -19.83 -18.57 5.27
CA ILE A 58 -18.95 -17.57 5.84
C ILE A 58 -17.57 -18.18 6.07
N HIS A 59 -16.52 -17.54 5.55
CA HIS A 59 -15.14 -17.90 5.86
C HIS A 59 -14.75 -17.31 7.22
N ASP A 60 -14.77 -18.17 8.23
CA ASP A 60 -14.63 -17.87 9.66
C ASP A 60 -13.36 -18.50 10.29
N ALA A 61 -12.57 -19.23 9.51
CA ALA A 61 -11.34 -19.89 9.96
C ALA A 61 -10.14 -18.94 10.01
N ASP A 62 -10.25 -17.76 9.40
CA ASP A 62 -9.22 -16.73 9.43
C ASP A 62 -9.12 -16.02 10.78
N TYR A 63 -7.95 -15.45 11.04
CA TYR A 63 -7.79 -14.54 12.17
C TYR A 63 -8.68 -13.31 11.97
N PHE A 64 -9.27 -12.83 13.06
CA PHE A 64 -9.89 -11.53 13.08
C PHE A 64 -8.79 -10.45 12.99
N SER A 65 -9.10 -9.36 12.29
CA SER A 65 -8.21 -8.21 12.11
C SER A 65 -7.65 -7.71 13.43
N LYS A 66 -6.36 -7.40 13.46
CA LYS A 66 -5.71 -6.73 14.58
C LYS A 66 -5.38 -5.29 14.25
N VAL A 67 -5.35 -4.46 15.29
CA VAL A 67 -4.82 -3.11 15.20
C VAL A 67 -3.34 -3.19 14.83
N PRO A 68 -2.89 -2.51 13.76
CA PRO A 68 -1.48 -2.50 13.37
C PRO A 68 -0.58 -1.96 14.50
N PRO A 69 0.66 -2.46 14.62
CA PRO A 69 1.59 -1.98 15.63
C PRO A 69 1.79 -0.45 15.52
N GLY A 70 1.53 0.27 16.61
CA GLY A 70 1.69 1.72 16.67
C GLY A 70 0.43 2.54 16.40
N ALA A 71 -0.67 1.94 15.97
CA ALA A 71 -1.98 2.60 15.97
C ALA A 71 -2.52 2.72 17.40
N HIS A 72 -2.85 3.94 17.82
CA HIS A 72 -3.39 4.20 19.15
C HIS A 72 -4.91 3.99 19.18
N THR A 73 -5.39 3.14 20.08
CA THR A 73 -6.83 2.91 20.27
C THR A 73 -7.20 3.01 21.74
N PHE A 74 -8.43 3.47 22.00
CA PHE A 74 -8.98 3.59 23.36
C PHE A 74 -9.91 2.43 23.73
N ASN A 75 -10.44 1.75 22.72
CA ASN A 75 -11.40 0.66 22.84
C ASN A 75 -10.76 -0.67 22.41
N GLU A 76 -11.25 -1.77 22.98
CA GLU A 76 -10.84 -3.13 22.61
C GLU A 76 -11.20 -3.46 21.15
N TRP A 77 -12.32 -2.92 20.65
CA TRP A 77 -12.71 -2.98 19.24
C TRP A 77 -12.65 -1.57 18.66
N THR A 78 -12.08 -1.43 17.47
CA THR A 78 -11.94 -0.12 16.80
C THR A 78 -12.25 -0.21 15.32
N ILE A 79 -12.83 0.86 14.78
CA ILE A 79 -13.03 1.03 13.34
C ILE A 79 -11.81 1.77 12.80
N LEU A 80 -11.19 1.24 11.76
CA LEU A 80 -9.99 1.82 11.16
C LEU A 80 -10.17 2.02 9.64
N PRO A 81 -9.66 3.14 9.09
CA PRO A 81 -9.37 3.24 7.67
C PRO A 81 -8.19 2.34 7.29
N HIS A 82 -8.09 1.98 6.01
CA HIS A 82 -6.85 1.47 5.44
C HIS A 82 -6.09 2.62 4.76
N ASN A 83 -4.83 2.83 5.12
CA ASN A 83 -3.93 3.82 4.51
C ASN A 83 -2.52 3.22 4.36
N ASP A 84 -1.59 3.89 3.68
CA ASP A 84 -0.20 3.41 3.48
C ASP A 84 0.78 3.97 4.53
N TRP A 85 0.28 4.32 5.72
CA TRP A 85 1.05 4.84 6.83
C TRP A 85 0.68 4.20 8.17
N SER A 86 -0.22 4.78 8.97
CA SER A 86 -0.56 4.26 10.31
C SER A 86 -1.28 2.92 10.30
N THR A 87 -1.98 2.60 9.20
CA THR A 87 -2.73 1.33 9.04
C THR A 87 -2.26 0.53 7.83
N ARG A 88 -1.00 0.69 7.41
CA ARG A 88 -0.42 0.01 6.25
C ARG A 88 -0.48 -1.52 6.34
N ASP A 89 -0.29 -2.06 7.53
CA ASP A 89 -0.31 -3.51 7.77
C ASP A 89 -1.69 -3.99 8.24
N LEU A 90 -2.72 -3.15 8.08
CA LEU A 90 -4.09 -3.52 8.41
C LEU A 90 -4.58 -4.58 7.41
N TRP A 91 -5.03 -5.70 7.93
CA TRP A 91 -5.68 -6.73 7.14
C TRP A 91 -6.99 -7.12 7.81
N VAL A 92 -8.10 -6.89 7.12
CA VAL A 92 -9.46 -7.12 7.66
C VAL A 92 -10.12 -8.23 6.89
N ALA A 93 -10.09 -9.43 7.46
CA ALA A 93 -10.91 -10.53 6.97
C ALA A 93 -12.39 -10.31 7.31
N THR A 94 -12.71 -10.04 8.57
CA THR A 94 -14.09 -10.02 9.07
C THR A 94 -14.45 -8.64 9.58
N GLY A 95 -15.62 -8.13 9.19
CA GLY A 95 -16.08 -6.81 9.65
C GLY A 95 -15.57 -5.65 8.81
N GLU A 96 -15.46 -5.83 7.50
CA GLU A 96 -15.27 -4.73 6.54
C GLU A 96 -16.59 -4.32 5.88
N ILE A 97 -16.67 -3.05 5.46
CA ILE A 97 -17.78 -2.46 4.73
C ILE A 97 -17.30 -1.24 3.91
N SER A 98 -17.96 -0.96 2.78
CA SER A 98 -17.74 0.29 2.03
C SER A 98 -19.05 0.99 1.72
N CYS A 99 -19.05 2.32 1.76
CA CYS A 99 -20.14 3.13 1.25
C CYS A 99 -20.21 3.08 -0.29
N LEU A 100 -21.30 3.59 -0.88
CA LEU A 100 -21.45 3.68 -2.33
C LEU A 100 -20.25 4.39 -2.97
N PHE A 101 -19.73 3.80 -4.05
CA PHE A 101 -18.49 4.17 -4.74
C PHE A 101 -17.17 3.92 -3.98
N GLY A 102 -17.23 3.56 -2.70
CA GLY A 102 -16.06 3.29 -1.87
C GLY A 102 -15.47 1.90 -2.10
N SER A 103 -14.18 1.75 -1.86
CA SER A 103 -13.47 0.46 -1.89
C SER A 103 -12.17 0.52 -1.09
N GLU A 104 -11.61 -0.65 -0.80
CA GLU A 104 -10.26 -0.80 -0.23
C GLU A 104 -9.16 -0.54 -1.27
N THR A 105 -9.29 0.52 -2.07
CA THR A 105 -8.29 0.92 -3.06
C THR A 105 -7.36 1.96 -2.43
N ILE A 106 -6.18 1.52 -2.00
CA ILE A 106 -5.23 2.31 -1.19
C ILE A 106 -4.26 3.09 -2.08
N PRO A 107 -4.28 4.44 -2.06
CA PRO A 107 -3.25 5.24 -2.73
C PRO A 107 -1.94 5.15 -1.96
N THR A 108 -0.96 4.40 -2.48
CA THR A 108 0.32 4.20 -1.79
C THR A 108 1.31 5.34 -2.04
N ARG A 109 2.27 5.52 -1.13
CA ARG A 109 3.38 6.47 -1.29
C ARG A 109 4.23 6.14 -2.52
N GLU A 110 4.42 4.86 -2.80
CA GLU A 110 5.08 4.39 -4.03
C GLU A 110 4.31 4.81 -5.28
N MET A 111 2.98 4.70 -5.27
CA MET A 111 2.14 5.17 -6.36
C MET A 111 2.28 6.69 -6.57
N PHE A 112 2.25 7.49 -5.50
CA PHE A 112 2.47 8.94 -5.60
C PHE A 112 3.85 9.26 -6.17
N LEU A 113 4.89 8.57 -5.71
CA LEU A 113 6.26 8.74 -6.20
C LEU A 113 6.37 8.38 -7.69
N ALA A 114 5.75 7.28 -8.11
CA ALA A 114 5.74 6.83 -9.50
C ALA A 114 5.06 7.84 -10.45
N HIS A 115 4.16 8.69 -9.93
CA HIS A 115 3.53 9.78 -10.67
C HIS A 115 4.14 11.16 -10.37
N GLY A 116 5.37 11.17 -9.83
CA GLY A 116 6.16 12.38 -9.65
C GLY A 116 5.71 13.31 -8.52
N VAL A 117 4.87 12.84 -7.59
CA VAL A 117 4.39 13.65 -6.44
C VAL A 117 5.36 13.56 -5.28
N GLN A 118 5.77 14.72 -4.76
CA GLN A 118 6.67 14.81 -3.60
C GLN A 118 5.87 15.08 -2.33
N LEU A 119 5.42 14.01 -1.66
CA LEU A 119 4.57 14.08 -0.46
C LEU A 119 5.14 14.99 0.65
N GLU A 120 6.46 14.97 0.87
CA GLU A 120 7.12 15.86 1.85
C GLU A 120 6.99 17.34 1.52
N LYS A 121 6.97 17.69 0.23
CA LYS A 121 6.79 19.08 -0.20
C LYS A 121 5.32 19.49 -0.07
N ALA A 122 4.41 18.62 -0.50
CA ALA A 122 2.97 18.85 -0.41
C ALA A 122 2.49 18.99 1.05
N GLY A 123 3.02 18.18 1.97
CA GLY A 123 2.62 18.18 3.38
C GLY A 123 3.19 19.31 4.25
N ARG A 124 4.12 20.14 3.74
CA ARG A 124 4.86 21.10 4.59
C ARG A 124 3.99 22.14 5.33
N HIS A 125 2.85 22.50 4.75
CA HIS A 125 1.91 23.48 5.33
C HIS A 125 0.59 22.84 5.77
N PHE A 126 0.54 21.52 5.86
CA PHE A 126 -0.59 20.85 6.48
C PHE A 126 -0.71 21.33 7.93
N ALA A 127 -1.93 21.69 8.35
CA ALA A 127 -2.16 22.30 9.66
C ALA A 127 -1.93 21.32 10.83
N GLY A 128 -1.98 20.01 10.54
CA GLY A 128 -1.75 18.93 11.50
C GLY A 128 -0.35 18.35 11.43
N GLU A 129 -0.17 17.19 12.07
CA GLU A 129 1.10 16.48 12.05
C GLU A 129 1.38 15.80 10.70
N ARG A 130 2.66 15.54 10.40
CA ARG A 130 3.06 14.82 9.17
C ARG A 130 2.35 13.46 9.04
N ASN A 131 2.14 12.77 10.16
CA ASN A 131 1.47 11.47 10.17
C ASN A 131 0.00 11.60 9.76
N GLU A 132 -0.71 12.59 10.29
CA GLU A 132 -2.11 12.87 9.94
C GLU A 132 -2.27 13.22 8.45
N PHE A 133 -1.30 13.96 7.89
CA PHE A 133 -1.26 14.23 6.46
C PHE A 133 -1.14 12.94 5.65
N LEU A 134 -0.17 12.08 5.98
CA LEU A 134 0.07 10.83 5.26
C LEU A 134 -1.12 9.88 5.36
N ASP A 135 -1.70 9.72 6.55
CA ASP A 135 -2.90 8.92 6.75
C ASP A 135 -4.04 9.39 5.85
N LYS A 136 -4.30 10.70 5.82
CA LYS A 136 -5.38 11.28 5.02
C LYS A 136 -5.19 11.11 3.52
N VAL A 137 -3.98 11.37 3.00
CA VAL A 137 -3.71 11.35 1.55
C VAL A 137 -3.50 9.94 1.00
N THR A 138 -3.23 8.95 1.86
CA THR A 138 -3.08 7.54 1.48
C THR A 138 -4.27 6.67 1.87
N GLU A 139 -5.29 7.24 2.53
CA GLU A 139 -6.51 6.51 2.91
C GLU A 139 -7.27 5.98 1.68
N ALA A 140 -7.72 4.72 1.75
CA ALA A 140 -8.72 4.12 0.87
C ALA A 140 -10.08 4.78 1.12
N TRP A 141 -10.57 5.52 0.13
CA TRP A 141 -11.78 6.32 0.30
C TRP A 141 -13.03 5.44 0.39
N GLY A 142 -13.90 5.77 1.36
CA GLY A 142 -15.21 5.12 1.47
C GLY A 142 -15.16 3.69 1.97
N TRP A 143 -14.04 3.25 2.55
CA TRP A 143 -13.86 1.93 3.15
C TRP A 143 -13.46 1.99 4.62
N ARG A 144 -13.99 1.09 5.44
CA ARG A 144 -13.56 0.89 6.83
C ARG A 144 -13.62 -0.58 7.20
N GLY A 145 -12.72 -0.94 8.12
CA GLY A 145 -12.71 -2.27 8.71
C GLY A 145 -12.66 -2.22 10.23
N LEU A 146 -13.24 -3.24 10.85
CA LEU A 146 -13.23 -3.44 12.28
C LEU A 146 -11.98 -4.20 12.69
N ALA A 147 -11.30 -3.79 13.77
CA ALA A 147 -10.10 -4.43 14.26
C ALA A 147 -10.12 -4.61 15.78
N TYR A 148 -9.47 -5.68 16.23
CA TYR A 148 -9.28 -6.03 17.63
C TYR A 148 -7.96 -5.45 18.15
N ALA A 149 -8.02 -4.72 19.25
CA ALA A 149 -6.89 -4.08 19.92
C ALA A 149 -6.30 -4.91 21.06
N GLY A 150 -6.90 -6.06 21.40
CA GLY A 150 -6.39 -6.93 22.46
C GLY A 150 -5.17 -7.74 22.02
N ASN A 151 -4.49 -8.32 23.01
CA ASN A 151 -3.22 -9.02 22.80
C ASN A 151 -3.39 -10.41 22.17
N ALA A 152 -4.53 -11.08 22.42
CA ALA A 152 -4.77 -12.43 21.96
C ALA A 152 -5.04 -12.49 20.44
N ASP A 153 -4.51 -13.50 19.76
CA ASP A 153 -4.97 -13.87 18.42
C ASP A 153 -6.34 -14.53 18.52
N MET A 154 -7.31 -14.02 17.77
CA MET A 154 -8.67 -14.55 17.73
C MET A 154 -9.01 -14.99 16.31
N THR A 155 -9.66 -16.14 16.15
CA THR A 155 -10.29 -16.51 14.88
C THR A 155 -11.70 -15.94 14.79
N ALA A 156 -12.15 -15.61 13.58
CA ALA A 156 -13.46 -15.00 13.36
C ALA A 156 -14.63 -15.87 13.87
N CYS A 157 -14.49 -17.21 13.84
CA CYS A 157 -15.47 -18.14 14.39
C CYS A 157 -15.62 -18.05 15.91
N CYS A 158 -14.65 -17.48 16.63
CA CYS A 158 -14.67 -17.36 18.09
C CYS A 158 -15.17 -15.99 18.59
N VAL A 159 -15.32 -15.00 17.70
CA VAL A 159 -15.75 -13.65 18.10
C VAL A 159 -17.22 -13.65 18.47
N LYS A 160 -17.51 -13.42 19.75
CA LYS A 160 -18.88 -13.28 20.26
C LYS A 160 -19.50 -11.99 19.74
N LEU A 161 -20.72 -12.09 19.24
CA LEU A 161 -21.42 -10.94 18.67
C LEU A 161 -21.58 -9.83 19.70
N ARG A 162 -21.94 -10.16 20.94
CA ARG A 162 -22.17 -9.18 22.01
C ARG A 162 -20.96 -8.29 22.32
N ASP A 163 -19.74 -8.80 22.13
CA ASP A 163 -18.51 -8.09 22.49
C ASP A 163 -18.17 -7.03 21.44
N VAL A 164 -18.55 -7.28 20.18
CA VAL A 164 -18.22 -6.44 19.02
C VAL A 164 -19.42 -5.65 18.48
N LEU A 165 -20.64 -5.97 18.93
CA LEU A 165 -21.89 -5.40 18.44
C LEU A 165 -21.91 -3.86 18.42
N PRO A 166 -21.45 -3.12 19.46
CA PRO A 166 -21.51 -1.66 19.43
C PRO A 166 -20.72 -1.06 18.27
N GLN A 167 -19.46 -1.49 18.08
CA GLN A 167 -18.60 -1.02 17.00
C GLN A 167 -19.04 -1.55 15.64
N LEU A 168 -19.61 -2.76 15.57
CA LEU A 168 -20.19 -3.26 14.34
C LEU A 168 -21.40 -2.41 13.89
N LEU A 169 -22.28 -2.02 14.81
CA LEU A 169 -23.41 -1.14 14.51
C LEU A 169 -22.93 0.26 14.10
N GLU A 170 -21.91 0.80 14.77
CA GLU A 170 -21.28 2.08 14.40
C GLU A 170 -20.70 2.01 12.98
N LEU A 171 -20.02 0.92 12.64
CA LEU A 171 -19.44 0.69 11.31
C LEU A 171 -20.51 0.62 10.22
N ILE A 172 -21.59 -0.14 10.45
CA ILE A 172 -22.71 -0.26 9.51
C ILE A 172 -23.39 1.11 9.35
N HIS A 173 -23.65 1.81 10.45
CA HIS A 173 -24.28 3.13 10.43
C HIS A 173 -23.44 4.15 9.65
N TRP A 174 -22.12 4.19 9.88
CA TRP A 174 -21.20 5.04 9.13
C TRP A 174 -21.31 4.82 7.61
N ALA A 175 -21.30 3.56 7.16
CA ALA A 175 -21.35 3.26 5.74
C ALA A 175 -22.71 3.64 5.12
N PHE A 176 -23.80 3.45 5.88
CA PHE A 176 -25.15 3.85 5.48
C PHE A 176 -25.25 5.36 5.33
N GLU A 177 -24.85 6.14 6.33
CA GLU A 177 -24.86 7.61 6.25
C GLU A 177 -24.00 8.13 5.09
N ALA A 178 -22.79 7.59 4.92
CA ALA A 178 -21.92 7.96 3.81
C ALA A 178 -22.54 7.65 2.44
N THR A 179 -23.31 6.56 2.33
CA THR A 179 -24.05 6.20 1.11
C THR A 179 -25.24 7.11 0.88
N LEU A 180 -26.00 7.44 1.92
CA LEU A 180 -27.13 8.38 1.84
C LEU A 180 -26.68 9.76 1.35
N ASN A 181 -25.48 10.20 1.76
CA ASN A 181 -24.86 11.44 1.28
C ASN A 181 -24.47 11.40 -0.21
N CYS A 182 -24.47 10.22 -0.83
CA CYS A 182 -24.22 10.04 -2.25
C CYS A 182 -25.51 9.94 -3.09
N LEU A 183 -26.69 10.09 -2.47
CA LEU A 183 -27.99 10.00 -3.13
C LEU A 183 -28.68 11.37 -3.16
N ALA A 184 -29.36 11.68 -4.26
CA ALA A 184 -30.22 12.85 -4.33
C ALA A 184 -31.41 12.72 -3.36
N GLU A 185 -32.01 13.86 -2.99
CA GLU A 185 -33.10 13.94 -2.01
C GLU A 185 -34.30 13.03 -2.35
N SER A 186 -34.60 12.89 -3.64
CA SER A 186 -35.68 12.03 -4.17
C SER A 186 -35.49 10.53 -3.89
N ALA A 187 -34.24 10.06 -3.78
CA ALA A 187 -33.90 8.67 -3.45
C ALA A 187 -33.64 8.49 -1.95
N ARG A 188 -33.10 9.52 -1.28
CA ARG A 188 -32.64 9.48 0.11
C ARG A 188 -33.71 9.03 1.10
N PHE A 189 -34.93 9.56 1.03
CA PHE A 189 -36.01 9.20 1.97
C PHE A 189 -36.33 7.70 2.00
N ARG A 190 -36.35 7.06 0.81
CA ARG A 190 -36.60 5.61 0.71
C ARG A 190 -35.39 4.80 1.18
N ALA A 191 -34.18 5.26 0.83
CA ALA A 191 -32.93 4.65 1.24
C ALA A 191 -32.75 4.66 2.77
N GLU A 192 -33.08 5.76 3.45
CA GLU A 192 -33.03 5.90 4.92
C GLU A 192 -33.89 4.84 5.63
N LYS A 193 -35.06 4.55 5.08
CA LYS A 193 -35.93 3.50 5.61
C LYS A 193 -35.28 2.12 5.50
N VAL A 194 -34.70 1.78 4.34
CA VAL A 194 -34.02 0.49 4.12
C VAL A 194 -32.80 0.35 5.04
N CYS A 195 -32.02 1.43 5.20
CA CYS A 195 -30.88 1.46 6.14
C CYS A 195 -31.33 1.24 7.58
N SER A 196 -32.42 1.89 8.01
CA SER A 196 -32.97 1.74 9.36
C SER A 196 -33.47 0.31 9.60
N GLU A 197 -34.15 -0.30 8.63
CA GLU A 197 -34.62 -1.68 8.70
C GLU A 197 -33.45 -2.67 8.82
N LEU A 198 -32.40 -2.52 7.99
CA LEU A 198 -31.21 -3.39 8.06
C LEU A 198 -30.48 -3.26 9.41
N LEU A 199 -30.38 -2.05 9.96
CA LEU A 199 -29.74 -1.84 11.26
C LEU A 199 -30.58 -2.45 12.40
N SER A 200 -31.91 -2.28 12.35
CA SER A 200 -32.85 -2.88 13.30
C SER A 200 -32.76 -4.40 13.28
N ASP A 201 -32.69 -5.02 12.09
CA ASP A 201 -32.55 -6.48 11.97
C ASP A 201 -31.31 -7.00 12.72
N VAL A 202 -30.18 -6.28 12.67
CA VAL A 202 -28.95 -6.68 13.37
C VAL A 202 -29.15 -6.62 14.88
N GLN A 203 -29.77 -5.55 15.37
CA GLN A 203 -30.08 -5.37 16.79
C GLN A 203 -31.06 -6.44 17.30
N ASP A 204 -32.10 -6.73 16.51
CA ASP A 204 -33.12 -7.74 16.81
C ASP A 204 -32.50 -9.15 16.82
N TYR A 205 -31.63 -9.46 15.86
CA TYR A 205 -30.89 -10.72 15.82
C TYR A 205 -30.02 -10.88 17.07
N ALA A 206 -29.22 -9.86 17.41
CA ALA A 206 -28.33 -9.90 18.57
C ALA A 206 -29.11 -10.05 19.88
N SER A 207 -30.26 -9.37 20.00
CA SER A 207 -31.15 -9.47 21.16
C SER A 207 -31.77 -10.87 21.31
N LYS A 208 -32.12 -11.50 20.18
CA LYS A 208 -32.70 -12.85 20.15
C LYS A 208 -31.69 -13.96 20.40
N TYR A 209 -30.43 -13.75 20.02
CA TYR A 209 -29.35 -14.74 20.11
C TYR A 209 -28.12 -14.18 20.84
N PRO A 210 -28.19 -13.95 22.17
CA PRO A 210 -27.14 -13.26 22.93
C PRO A 210 -25.77 -13.98 22.97
N GLU A 211 -25.76 -15.30 22.75
CA GLU A 211 -24.55 -16.12 22.75
C GLU A 211 -23.99 -16.40 21.34
N ALA A 212 -24.62 -15.85 20.31
CA ALA A 212 -24.19 -16.00 18.93
C ALA A 212 -22.82 -15.38 18.68
N THR A 213 -22.12 -15.91 17.68
CA THR A 213 -20.89 -15.33 17.14
C THR A 213 -21.21 -14.38 15.98
N VAL A 214 -20.24 -13.56 15.59
CA VAL A 214 -20.33 -12.77 14.35
C VAL A 214 -20.59 -13.67 13.14
N THR A 215 -19.98 -14.85 13.12
CA THR A 215 -20.17 -15.84 12.07
C THR A 215 -21.62 -16.32 11.98
N ASP A 216 -22.27 -16.59 13.11
CA ASP A 216 -23.67 -17.01 13.13
C ASP A 216 -24.60 -15.93 12.56
N MET A 217 -24.35 -14.68 12.95
CA MET A 217 -25.07 -13.53 12.42
C MET A 217 -24.84 -13.39 10.91
N TYR A 218 -23.60 -13.39 10.44
CA TYR A 218 -23.30 -13.31 9.00
C TYR A 218 -23.92 -14.47 8.22
N ARG A 219 -23.92 -15.70 8.73
CA ARG A 219 -24.61 -16.82 8.06
C ARG A 219 -26.11 -16.58 7.94
N HIS A 220 -26.75 -16.02 8.97
CA HIS A 220 -28.15 -15.64 8.93
C HIS A 220 -28.41 -14.55 7.88
N PHE A 221 -27.64 -13.46 7.95
CA PHE A 221 -27.82 -12.34 7.04
C PHE A 221 -27.47 -12.67 5.59
N LEU A 222 -26.53 -13.58 5.32
CA LEU A 222 -26.22 -14.02 3.96
C LEU A 222 -27.48 -14.57 3.27
N ALA A 223 -28.24 -15.44 3.96
CA ALA A 223 -29.50 -15.95 3.45
C ALA A 223 -30.56 -14.84 3.28
N THR A 224 -30.64 -13.91 4.23
CA THR A 224 -31.52 -12.74 4.15
C THR A 224 -31.19 -11.84 2.97
N PHE A 225 -29.91 -11.56 2.70
CA PHE A 225 -29.47 -10.78 1.55
C PHE A 225 -29.83 -11.47 0.24
N TYR A 226 -29.55 -12.78 0.10
CA TYR A 226 -29.98 -13.54 -1.07
C TYR A 226 -31.48 -13.42 -1.28
N ALA A 227 -32.27 -13.55 -0.21
CA ALA A 227 -33.71 -13.48 -0.31
C ALA A 227 -34.23 -12.08 -0.71
N ARG A 228 -33.63 -11.02 -0.16
CA ARG A 228 -34.00 -9.63 -0.46
C ARG A 228 -33.60 -9.24 -1.89
N LEU A 229 -32.37 -9.55 -2.30
CA LEU A 229 -31.84 -9.22 -3.63
C LEU A 229 -32.64 -9.90 -4.73
N THR A 230 -32.93 -11.19 -4.55
CA THR A 230 -33.64 -12.00 -5.55
C THR A 230 -35.15 -11.92 -5.42
N ARG A 231 -35.65 -11.30 -4.32
CA ARG A 231 -37.07 -11.20 -3.95
C ARG A 231 -37.76 -12.56 -3.84
N ARG A 232 -37.00 -13.62 -3.50
CA ARG A 232 -37.44 -15.02 -3.42
C ARG A 232 -36.69 -15.75 -2.33
N GLN A 233 -37.27 -16.80 -1.75
CA GLN A 233 -36.54 -17.65 -0.81
C GLN A 233 -35.53 -18.53 -1.57
N PRO A 234 -34.26 -18.61 -1.13
CA PRO A 234 -33.23 -19.40 -1.80
C PRO A 234 -33.47 -20.90 -1.57
N VAL A 235 -34.19 -21.55 -2.49
CA VAL A 235 -34.36 -23.02 -2.54
C VAL A 235 -33.10 -23.64 -3.16
N GLY A 236 -32.66 -24.79 -2.64
CA GLY A 236 -31.47 -25.51 -3.15
C GLY A 236 -30.12 -24.90 -2.73
N MET A 237 -30.13 -23.93 -1.82
CA MET A 237 -28.92 -23.34 -1.24
C MET A 237 -28.63 -23.96 0.13
N GLU A 238 -27.43 -24.49 0.32
CA GLU A 238 -26.93 -24.96 1.61
C GLU A 238 -26.14 -23.84 2.30
N SER A 239 -26.37 -23.63 3.61
CA SER A 239 -25.63 -22.64 4.42
C SER A 239 -24.55 -23.31 5.27
N THR A 240 -23.32 -22.81 5.21
CA THR A 240 -22.19 -23.33 6.01
C THR A 240 -21.29 -22.23 6.61
N SER A 241 -20.26 -22.64 7.34
CA SER A 241 -19.07 -21.84 7.65
C SER A 241 -17.83 -22.61 7.24
N SER A 242 -16.68 -21.96 7.07
CA SER A 242 -15.45 -22.68 6.73
C SER A 242 -15.01 -23.66 7.83
N CYS A 243 -15.13 -23.32 9.11
CA CYS A 243 -14.85 -24.25 10.20
C CYS A 243 -15.77 -25.48 10.14
N ARG A 244 -17.06 -25.28 9.85
CA ARG A 244 -17.99 -26.41 9.67
C ARG A 244 -17.65 -27.25 8.44
N LEU A 245 -17.30 -26.60 7.33
CA LEU A 245 -16.99 -27.21 6.05
C LEU A 245 -15.69 -28.01 6.08
N PHE A 246 -14.69 -27.52 6.81
CA PHE A 246 -13.36 -28.12 6.97
C PHE A 246 -13.17 -28.82 8.31
N ARG A 247 -14.27 -29.16 8.99
CA ARG A 247 -14.25 -29.96 10.21
C ARG A 247 -13.47 -31.25 9.96
N PHE A 248 -12.50 -31.55 10.82
CA PHE A 248 -11.56 -32.63 10.63
C PHE A 248 -11.54 -33.54 11.86
N ASN A 249 -12.12 -34.73 11.72
CA ASN A 249 -12.19 -35.75 12.75
C ASN A 249 -12.37 -37.13 12.09
N SER A 250 -12.46 -38.19 12.88
CA SER A 250 -12.59 -39.57 12.40
C SER A 250 -13.80 -39.79 11.47
N SER A 251 -14.84 -38.97 11.59
CA SER A 251 -16.04 -39.03 10.75
C SER A 251 -15.95 -38.24 9.45
N THR A 252 -15.01 -37.30 9.30
CA THR A 252 -14.88 -36.45 8.11
C THR A 252 -13.56 -36.63 7.36
N VAL A 253 -12.59 -37.34 7.97
CA VAL A 253 -11.24 -37.57 7.45
C VAL A 253 -11.19 -38.14 6.03
N HIS A 254 -12.23 -38.88 5.62
CA HIS A 254 -12.34 -39.53 4.32
C HIS A 254 -12.86 -38.63 3.19
N LEU A 255 -13.24 -37.38 3.48
CA LEU A 255 -13.78 -36.45 2.47
C LEU A 255 -12.71 -36.03 1.45
N PRO A 256 -13.04 -35.88 0.15
CA PRO A 256 -12.07 -35.58 -0.91
C PRO A 256 -11.23 -34.31 -0.67
N ARG A 257 -11.82 -33.31 0.00
CA ARG A 257 -11.12 -32.08 0.39
C ARG A 257 -9.81 -32.31 1.13
N PHE A 258 -9.66 -33.41 1.87
CA PHE A 258 -8.45 -33.70 2.64
C PHE A 258 -7.39 -34.50 1.85
N ASP A 259 -7.63 -34.83 0.58
CA ASP A 259 -6.67 -35.58 -0.25
C ASP A 259 -5.33 -34.87 -0.41
N LEU A 260 -5.32 -33.54 -0.50
CA LEU A 260 -4.07 -32.78 -0.58
C LEU A 260 -3.27 -32.92 0.73
N VAL A 261 -3.95 -32.91 1.88
CA VAL A 261 -3.29 -33.15 3.18
C VAL A 261 -2.67 -34.53 3.22
N ARG A 262 -3.37 -35.56 2.69
CA ARG A 262 -2.83 -36.93 2.58
C ARG A 262 -1.48 -36.95 1.86
N ALA A 263 -1.33 -36.19 0.77
CA ALA A 263 -0.09 -36.11 0.02
C ALA A 263 1.07 -35.43 0.80
N PHE A 264 0.76 -34.51 1.72
CA PHE A 264 1.76 -33.96 2.65
C PHE A 264 2.11 -34.91 3.80
N LEU A 265 1.18 -35.78 4.19
CA LEU A 265 1.42 -36.78 5.25
C LEU A 265 2.22 -37.98 4.74
N ASP A 266 1.99 -38.44 3.51
CA ASP A 266 2.68 -39.62 2.97
C ASP A 266 4.19 -39.34 2.78
N PRO A 267 5.10 -40.10 3.44
CA PRO A 267 6.54 -39.95 3.29
C PRO A 267 7.06 -40.04 1.85
N LYS A 268 6.34 -40.73 0.96
CA LYS A 268 6.73 -40.89 -0.46
C LYS A 268 6.52 -39.61 -1.26
N THR A 269 5.55 -38.78 -0.88
CA THR A 269 5.12 -37.61 -1.64
C THR A 269 5.38 -36.29 -0.93
N ARG A 270 5.60 -36.33 0.40
CA ARG A 270 5.79 -35.16 1.26
C ARG A 270 6.81 -34.16 0.71
N LYS A 271 8.02 -34.64 0.36
CA LYS A 271 9.09 -33.77 -0.14
C LYS A 271 8.70 -33.03 -1.42
N GLN A 272 8.08 -33.75 -2.36
CA GLN A 272 7.61 -33.16 -3.63
C GLN A 272 6.51 -32.11 -3.38
N CYS A 273 5.61 -32.38 -2.44
CA CYS A 273 4.54 -31.44 -2.07
C CYS A 273 5.09 -30.17 -1.42
N GLN A 274 6.09 -30.28 -0.54
CA GLN A 274 6.76 -29.15 0.09
C GLN A 274 7.50 -28.30 -0.94
N GLU A 275 8.28 -28.94 -1.82
CA GLU A 275 8.99 -28.25 -2.92
C GLU A 275 8.01 -27.52 -3.86
N ALA A 276 6.87 -28.14 -4.21
CA ALA A 276 5.86 -27.53 -5.05
C ALA A 276 5.20 -26.31 -4.39
N TYR A 277 4.91 -26.39 -3.08
CA TYR A 277 4.35 -25.27 -2.31
C TYR A 277 5.34 -24.10 -2.24
N ASP A 278 6.57 -24.33 -1.79
CA ASP A 278 7.56 -23.26 -1.63
C ASP A 278 7.93 -22.62 -2.98
N SER A 279 8.05 -23.44 -4.03
CA SER A 279 8.28 -22.94 -5.40
C SER A 279 7.12 -22.09 -5.90
N ALA A 280 5.87 -22.43 -5.55
CA ALA A 280 4.71 -21.62 -5.92
C ALA A 280 4.69 -20.26 -5.22
N LEU A 281 5.33 -20.14 -4.05
CA LEU A 281 5.42 -18.92 -3.25
C LEU A 281 6.63 -18.04 -3.55
N GLU A 282 7.57 -18.50 -4.36
CA GLU A 282 8.75 -17.73 -4.73
C GLU A 282 8.38 -16.31 -5.25
N GLY A 283 9.13 -15.31 -4.79
CA GLY A 283 8.91 -13.90 -5.13
C GLY A 283 7.60 -13.32 -4.55
N SER A 284 7.19 -13.76 -3.36
CA SER A 284 5.99 -13.28 -2.67
C SER A 284 6.27 -12.96 -1.21
N ASP A 285 5.40 -12.15 -0.60
CA ASP A 285 5.40 -11.91 0.84
C ASP A 285 4.65 -13.01 1.63
N ILE A 286 4.20 -14.09 0.96
CA ILE A 286 3.55 -15.23 1.60
C ILE A 286 4.64 -16.15 2.18
N TYR A 287 4.44 -16.59 3.43
CA TYR A 287 5.39 -17.43 4.12
C TYR A 287 5.55 -18.83 3.48
N THR A 288 6.78 -19.14 3.10
CA THR A 288 7.30 -20.49 2.83
C THR A 288 7.40 -21.30 4.12
N LEU A 289 7.51 -22.63 4.01
CA LEU A 289 7.42 -23.53 5.16
C LEU A 289 8.57 -23.37 6.18
N ASP A 290 9.73 -22.87 5.75
CA ASP A 290 10.91 -22.60 6.59
C ASP A 290 10.69 -21.48 7.64
N ARG A 291 9.59 -20.74 7.53
CA ARG A 291 9.19 -19.71 8.51
C ARG A 291 8.50 -20.26 9.75
N PHE A 292 8.17 -21.54 9.75
CA PHE A 292 7.46 -22.23 10.84
C PHE A 292 8.38 -23.25 11.52
N CYS A 293 7.85 -23.89 12.56
CA CYS A 293 8.56 -24.97 13.24
C CYS A 293 8.92 -26.15 12.30
N GLU A 294 9.96 -26.89 12.68
CA GLU A 294 10.42 -28.06 11.92
C GLU A 294 9.27 -29.06 11.68
N GLY A 295 9.18 -29.55 10.43
CA GLY A 295 8.13 -30.47 10.01
C GLY A 295 6.83 -29.80 9.55
N ALA A 296 6.82 -28.47 9.36
CA ALA A 296 5.65 -27.74 8.91
C ALA A 296 5.06 -28.27 7.59
N ILE A 297 3.74 -28.30 7.55
CA ILE A 297 2.93 -28.49 6.34
C ILE A 297 2.03 -27.26 6.15
N PRO A 298 1.57 -26.93 4.93
CA PRO A 298 0.84 -25.70 4.65
C PRO A 298 -0.65 -25.77 5.04
N PHE A 299 -0.92 -26.30 6.23
CA PHE A 299 -2.24 -26.47 6.81
C PHE A 299 -2.25 -26.02 8.26
N ASP A 300 -3.32 -25.34 8.63
CA ASP A 300 -3.55 -24.89 9.98
C ASP A 300 -4.64 -25.73 10.63
N LEU A 301 -4.50 -25.96 11.94
CA LEU A 301 -5.55 -26.47 12.79
C LEU A 301 -6.23 -25.28 13.48
N VAL A 302 -7.54 -25.16 13.29
CA VAL A 302 -8.39 -24.24 14.04
C VAL A 302 -9.04 -25.02 15.18
N VAL A 303 -8.73 -24.61 16.40
CA VAL A 303 -9.24 -25.21 17.63
C VAL A 303 -10.19 -24.20 18.29
N PRO A 304 -11.51 -24.48 18.35
CA PRO A 304 -12.48 -23.56 18.92
C PRO A 304 -12.11 -23.11 20.34
N GLY A 305 -12.10 -21.79 20.57
CA GLY A 305 -11.77 -21.19 21.87
C GLY A 305 -10.29 -21.20 22.24
N VAL A 306 -9.41 -21.82 21.44
CA VAL A 306 -7.95 -21.83 21.66
C VAL A 306 -7.25 -20.96 20.62
N GLY A 307 -7.56 -21.14 19.34
CA GLY A 307 -6.97 -20.35 18.27
C GLY A 307 -6.71 -21.15 17.00
N ARG A 308 -5.77 -20.68 16.21
CA ARG A 308 -5.32 -21.27 14.95
C ARG A 308 -3.80 -21.38 14.96
N GLY A 309 -3.24 -22.43 14.39
CA GLY A 309 -1.80 -22.59 14.24
C GLY A 309 -1.40 -23.60 13.17
N THR A 310 -0.16 -23.48 12.68
CA THR A 310 0.39 -24.33 11.61
C THR A 310 0.68 -25.73 12.13
N ILE A 311 0.27 -26.77 11.40
CA ILE A 311 0.59 -28.15 11.76
C ILE A 311 2.06 -28.44 11.41
N CYS A 312 2.81 -28.94 12.39
CA CYS A 312 4.19 -29.37 12.24
C CYS A 312 4.32 -30.83 12.67
N LEU A 313 4.84 -31.67 11.78
CA LEU A 313 4.94 -33.11 11.96
C LEU A 313 6.36 -33.51 12.37
N GLN A 314 6.50 -34.06 13.58
CA GLN A 314 7.76 -34.62 14.08
C GLN A 314 7.63 -36.13 14.28
N ASP A 315 8.75 -36.81 14.55
CA ASP A 315 8.77 -38.28 14.64
C ASP A 315 7.97 -38.82 15.85
N ASP A 316 7.94 -38.08 16.95
CA ASP A 316 7.35 -38.45 18.24
C ASP A 316 6.14 -37.59 18.64
N ARG A 317 5.79 -36.56 17.86
CA ARG A 317 4.71 -35.63 18.20
C ARG A 317 4.19 -34.85 17.00
N VAL A 318 2.99 -34.30 17.16
CA VAL A 318 2.46 -33.22 16.32
C VAL A 318 2.55 -31.92 17.12
N VAL A 319 3.09 -30.87 16.51
CA VAL A 319 3.13 -29.53 17.11
C VAL A 319 2.16 -28.65 16.33
N ILE A 320 1.28 -27.96 17.06
CA ILE A 320 0.46 -26.88 16.49
C ILE A 320 1.16 -25.56 16.82
N ASP A 321 1.75 -24.97 15.78
CA ASP A 321 2.54 -23.74 15.85
C ASP A 321 1.63 -22.52 15.96
N MET A 322 1.36 -22.14 17.21
CA MET A 322 0.59 -20.96 17.65
C MET A 322 1.37 -20.27 18.78
N PRO A 323 1.00 -19.05 19.24
CA PRO A 323 1.80 -18.29 20.22
C PRO A 323 2.20 -19.09 21.47
N GLU A 324 1.31 -19.95 21.96
CA GLU A 324 1.63 -21.00 22.92
C GLU A 324 1.58 -22.35 22.20
N HIS A 325 2.74 -22.89 21.81
CA HIS A 325 2.81 -24.15 21.08
C HIS A 325 2.06 -25.27 21.80
N VAL A 326 1.21 -25.98 21.06
CA VAL A 326 0.51 -27.15 21.58
C VAL A 326 1.16 -28.41 21.05
N HIS A 327 1.63 -29.25 21.96
CA HIS A 327 2.24 -30.54 21.65
C HIS A 327 1.21 -31.67 21.85
N ILE A 328 1.12 -32.55 20.87
CA ILE A 328 0.31 -33.77 20.88
C ILE A 328 1.27 -34.94 20.70
N GLU A 329 1.52 -35.67 21.78
CA GLU A 329 2.43 -36.83 21.76
C GLU A 329 1.91 -37.90 20.81
N SER A 330 2.82 -38.56 20.09
CA SER A 330 2.52 -39.68 19.21
C SER A 330 3.51 -40.82 19.41
N THR A 331 3.03 -42.05 19.40
CA THR A 331 3.89 -43.22 19.57
C THR A 331 4.65 -43.60 18.29
N GLN A 332 4.28 -43.00 17.15
CA GLN A 332 4.86 -43.27 15.84
C GLN A 332 4.69 -42.05 14.92
N PRO A 333 5.54 -41.88 13.88
CA PRO A 333 5.41 -40.77 12.95
C PRO A 333 4.04 -40.71 12.27
N VAL A 334 3.42 -39.53 12.26
CA VAL A 334 2.11 -39.33 11.62
C VAL A 334 2.28 -39.31 10.11
N THR A 335 1.74 -40.34 9.46
CA THR A 335 1.90 -40.57 8.01
C THR A 335 0.58 -40.75 7.26
N THR A 336 -0.56 -40.83 7.97
CA THR A 336 -1.89 -40.94 7.37
C THR A 336 -2.86 -39.93 7.97
N LEU A 337 -3.95 -39.66 7.23
CA LEU A 337 -4.99 -38.74 7.70
C LEU A 337 -5.71 -39.26 8.93
N GLU A 338 -5.95 -40.57 9.00
CA GLU A 338 -6.66 -41.24 10.09
C GLU A 338 -5.89 -41.07 11.40
N MET A 339 -4.57 -41.29 11.37
CA MET A 339 -3.70 -41.06 12.53
C MET A 339 -3.76 -39.60 13.00
N LEU A 340 -3.68 -38.65 12.06
CA LEU A 340 -3.76 -37.23 12.41
C LEU A 340 -5.13 -36.88 13.00
N ALA A 341 -6.22 -37.38 12.41
CA ALA A 341 -7.59 -37.13 12.84
C ALA A 341 -7.85 -37.68 14.25
N GLU A 342 -7.44 -38.92 14.52
CA GLU A 342 -7.56 -39.54 15.85
C GLU A 342 -6.80 -38.72 16.91
N LEU A 343 -5.56 -38.32 16.63
CA LEU A 343 -4.72 -37.55 17.57
C LEU A 343 -5.32 -36.18 17.90
N VAL A 344 -5.76 -35.42 16.90
CA VAL A 344 -6.33 -34.08 17.14
C VAL A 344 -7.71 -34.15 17.77
N GLU A 345 -8.53 -35.15 17.39
CA GLU A 345 -9.85 -35.39 17.97
C GLU A 345 -9.75 -35.84 19.43
N GLU A 346 -8.81 -36.72 19.78
CA GLU A 346 -8.57 -37.12 21.17
C GLU A 346 -8.14 -35.92 22.02
N ARG A 347 -7.28 -35.05 21.47
CA ARG A 347 -6.74 -33.91 22.23
C ARG A 347 -7.73 -32.78 22.43
N PHE A 348 -8.50 -32.44 21.40
CA PHE A 348 -9.30 -31.21 21.33
C PHE A 348 -10.80 -31.44 21.13
N GLY A 349 -11.22 -32.67 20.84
CA GLY A 349 -12.59 -33.01 20.49
C GLY A 349 -12.89 -32.90 18.99
N PRO A 350 -14.11 -33.28 18.59
CA PRO A 350 -14.48 -33.47 17.18
C PRO A 350 -14.75 -32.18 16.40
N ASP A 351 -14.75 -31.02 17.06
CA ASP A 351 -15.11 -29.73 16.46
C ASP A 351 -13.92 -28.96 15.87
N VAL A 352 -12.72 -29.55 15.86
CA VAL A 352 -11.55 -28.94 15.20
C VAL A 352 -11.71 -28.90 13.68
N SER A 353 -11.06 -27.92 13.06
CA SER A 353 -11.08 -27.73 11.61
C SER A 353 -9.66 -27.71 11.05
N LEU A 354 -9.43 -28.42 9.94
CA LEU A 354 -8.16 -28.41 9.24
C LEU A 354 -8.31 -27.61 7.94
N VAL A 355 -7.68 -26.44 7.91
CA VAL A 355 -7.79 -25.50 6.78
C VAL A 355 -6.44 -25.33 6.10
N GLY A 356 -6.45 -25.21 4.77
CA GLY A 356 -5.24 -24.82 4.04
C GLY A 356 -4.85 -23.37 4.34
N LYS A 357 -3.55 -23.06 4.25
CA LYS A 357 -3.08 -21.67 4.11
C LYS A 357 -3.49 -21.14 2.72
N ALA A 358 -3.29 -19.85 2.45
CA ALA A 358 -3.83 -19.14 1.27
C ALA A 358 -3.86 -19.95 -0.05
N VAL A 359 -2.72 -20.51 -0.48
CA VAL A 359 -2.64 -21.29 -1.74
C VAL A 359 -3.31 -22.66 -1.62
N THR A 360 -3.11 -23.37 -0.52
CA THR A 360 -3.65 -24.72 -0.32
C THR A 360 -5.12 -24.72 0.04
N LEU A 361 -5.68 -23.66 0.59
CA LEU A 361 -7.12 -23.54 0.90
C LEU A 361 -7.97 -23.72 -0.36
N ILE A 362 -7.61 -23.01 -1.43
CA ILE A 362 -8.32 -23.08 -2.71
C ILE A 362 -8.17 -24.48 -3.31
N LEU A 363 -6.98 -25.06 -3.27
CA LEU A 363 -6.74 -26.41 -3.80
C LEU A 363 -7.50 -27.48 -3.01
N THR A 364 -7.49 -27.42 -1.67
CA THR A 364 -8.26 -28.28 -0.77
C THR A 364 -9.77 -28.19 -1.07
N ALA A 365 -10.31 -26.98 -1.22
CA ALA A 365 -11.71 -26.80 -1.60
C ALA A 365 -11.99 -27.39 -3.00
N SER A 366 -11.09 -27.16 -3.95
CA SER A 366 -11.24 -27.57 -5.35
C SER A 366 -11.11 -29.08 -5.58
N ARG A 367 -10.73 -29.85 -4.55
CA ARG A 367 -10.80 -31.32 -4.59
C ARG A 367 -12.22 -31.87 -4.49
N GLU A 368 -13.18 -31.07 -4.01
CA GLU A 368 -14.57 -31.49 -3.80
C GLU A 368 -15.59 -30.55 -4.45
N PHE A 369 -15.25 -29.26 -4.63
CA PHE A 369 -16.17 -28.24 -5.11
C PHE A 369 -15.64 -27.53 -6.35
N ILE A 370 -16.54 -26.99 -7.16
CA ILE A 370 -16.21 -25.87 -8.05
C ILE A 370 -16.30 -24.61 -7.21
N PHE A 371 -15.17 -23.95 -6.96
CA PHE A 371 -15.14 -22.76 -6.12
C PHE A 371 -15.62 -21.54 -6.90
N VAL A 372 -16.54 -20.77 -6.33
CA VAL A 372 -17.19 -19.62 -6.95
C VAL A 372 -16.57 -18.34 -6.43
N MET A 373 -15.99 -17.55 -7.32
CA MET A 373 -15.30 -16.31 -6.97
C MET A 373 -15.78 -15.16 -7.85
N ASN A 374 -15.87 -13.96 -7.28
CA ASN A 374 -16.04 -12.75 -8.08
C ASN A 374 -14.78 -12.52 -8.92
N GLU A 375 -14.90 -11.80 -10.03
CA GLU A 375 -13.75 -11.35 -10.82
C GLU A 375 -12.81 -10.52 -9.91
N GLN A 376 -11.50 -10.67 -10.10
CA GLN A 376 -10.45 -10.08 -9.24
C GLN A 376 -10.42 -10.55 -7.76
N ALA A 377 -11.32 -11.44 -7.33
CA ALA A 377 -11.25 -11.99 -5.97
C ALA A 377 -10.07 -12.97 -5.81
N SER A 378 -9.36 -12.87 -4.67
CA SER A 378 -8.12 -13.59 -4.34
C SER A 378 -6.95 -13.36 -5.28
N ALA A 379 -5.91 -12.70 -4.76
CA ALA A 379 -4.66 -12.45 -5.47
C ALA A 379 -3.80 -13.71 -5.70
N TYR A 380 -4.17 -14.86 -5.11
CA TYR A 380 -3.32 -16.05 -5.03
C TYR A 380 -3.68 -17.15 -6.04
N VAL A 381 -4.76 -17.00 -6.82
CA VAL A 381 -5.25 -18.07 -7.70
C VAL A 381 -4.21 -18.54 -8.72
N TRP A 382 -3.42 -17.61 -9.28
CA TRP A 382 -2.34 -17.99 -10.19
C TRP A 382 -1.23 -18.81 -9.50
N ARG A 383 -1.01 -18.61 -8.18
CA ARG A 383 -0.09 -19.44 -7.38
C ARG A 383 -0.69 -20.81 -7.07
N CYS A 384 -2.00 -20.90 -6.85
CA CYS A 384 -2.72 -22.18 -6.77
C CYS A 384 -2.52 -22.99 -8.05
N LYS A 385 -2.67 -22.34 -9.21
CA LYS A 385 -2.38 -22.95 -10.50
C LYS A 385 -0.93 -23.43 -10.62
N LYS A 386 0.03 -22.56 -10.29
CA LYS A 386 1.45 -22.91 -10.31
C LYS A 386 1.75 -24.13 -9.43
N MET A 387 1.20 -24.18 -8.21
CA MET A 387 1.39 -25.33 -7.31
C MET A 387 0.78 -26.61 -7.87
N ALA A 388 -0.44 -26.55 -8.39
CA ALA A 388 -1.11 -27.71 -8.98
C ALA A 388 -0.39 -28.25 -10.22
N ASP A 389 0.12 -27.37 -11.09
CA ASP A 389 0.94 -27.75 -12.24
C ASP A 389 2.26 -28.42 -11.78
N LEU A 390 2.95 -27.86 -10.78
CA LEU A 390 4.17 -28.46 -10.19
C LEU A 390 3.91 -29.83 -9.56
N LEU A 391 2.78 -30.01 -8.85
CA LEU A 391 2.39 -31.30 -8.31
C LEU A 391 2.19 -32.32 -9.43
N LYS A 392 1.46 -31.94 -10.49
CA LYS A 392 1.22 -32.80 -11.65
C LYS A 392 2.51 -33.20 -12.35
N ASP A 393 3.43 -32.24 -12.57
CA ASP A 393 4.74 -32.48 -13.18
C ASP A 393 5.63 -33.40 -12.34
N SER A 394 5.44 -33.41 -11.02
CA SER A 394 6.14 -34.33 -10.11
C SER A 394 5.52 -35.75 -10.07
N GLY A 395 4.46 -35.99 -10.84
CA GLY A 395 3.73 -37.26 -10.89
C GLY A 395 2.54 -37.36 -9.92
N LEU A 396 2.17 -36.25 -9.26
CA LEU A 396 1.07 -36.17 -8.30
C LEU A 396 -0.11 -35.41 -8.91
N ASP A 397 -0.84 -36.06 -9.82
CA ASP A 397 -2.09 -35.52 -10.34
C ASP A 397 -3.25 -35.78 -9.37
N LEU A 398 -3.59 -34.77 -8.58
CA LEU A 398 -4.68 -34.83 -7.62
C LEU A 398 -6.04 -34.46 -8.23
N GLY A 399 -6.09 -33.98 -9.48
CA GLY A 399 -7.31 -33.56 -10.16
C GLY A 399 -8.08 -32.44 -9.45
N PHE A 400 -7.82 -31.18 -9.77
CA PHE A 400 -8.55 -30.05 -9.17
C PHE A 400 -9.70 -29.58 -10.06
N HIS A 401 -10.88 -29.35 -9.49
CA HIS A 401 -11.97 -28.70 -10.19
C HIS A 401 -11.63 -27.23 -10.50
N PRO A 402 -12.17 -26.65 -11.60
CA PRO A 402 -11.94 -25.26 -11.93
C PRO A 402 -12.62 -24.30 -10.94
N ILE A 403 -12.21 -23.04 -11.00
CA ILE A 403 -12.91 -21.93 -10.35
C ILE A 403 -13.96 -21.37 -11.31
N LEU A 404 -15.18 -21.16 -10.82
CA LEU A 404 -16.21 -20.40 -11.53
C LEU A 404 -16.09 -18.92 -11.18
N ARG A 405 -15.79 -18.09 -12.18
CA ARG A 405 -15.66 -16.63 -12.04
C ARG A 405 -16.94 -15.92 -12.45
N LEU A 406 -17.35 -14.95 -11.63
CA LEU A 406 -18.48 -14.05 -11.85
C LEU A 406 -17.94 -12.66 -12.21
N ASP A 407 -18.11 -12.25 -13.46
CA ASP A 407 -17.79 -10.90 -13.92
C ASP A 407 -19.07 -10.07 -14.03
N TYR A 408 -19.18 -9.08 -13.15
CA TYR A 408 -20.31 -8.15 -13.12
C TYR A 408 -20.02 -6.90 -13.97
N GLY A 409 -21.09 -6.29 -14.47
CA GLY A 409 -21.06 -4.93 -15.04
C GLY A 409 -21.83 -3.97 -14.15
N ALA A 410 -21.50 -3.87 -12.86
CA ALA A 410 -22.30 -3.10 -11.89
C ALA A 410 -22.54 -1.66 -12.34
N TRP A 411 -21.51 -0.97 -12.81
CA TRP A 411 -21.63 0.42 -13.25
C TRP A 411 -22.27 0.59 -14.62
N ASP A 412 -22.31 -0.45 -15.46
CA ASP A 412 -23.11 -0.43 -16.69
C ASP A 412 -24.58 -0.66 -16.41
N ALA A 413 -24.85 -1.56 -15.48
CA ALA A 413 -26.20 -1.96 -15.12
C ALA A 413 -26.97 -0.86 -14.40
N VAL A 414 -26.25 0.08 -13.76
CA VAL A 414 -26.88 1.18 -13.01
C VAL A 414 -27.77 2.04 -13.90
N GLY A 415 -27.52 2.11 -15.21
CA GLY A 415 -28.35 2.86 -16.15
C GLY A 415 -29.79 2.32 -16.29
N ALA A 416 -30.11 1.14 -15.76
CA ALA A 416 -31.48 0.64 -15.64
C ALA A 416 -32.25 1.25 -14.45
N SER A 417 -31.53 1.87 -13.51
CA SER A 417 -32.08 2.58 -12.37
C SER A 417 -32.49 4.01 -12.73
N GLU A 418 -33.42 4.56 -11.97
CA GLU A 418 -33.87 5.95 -12.06
C GLU A 418 -33.24 6.84 -10.97
N VAL A 419 -32.21 6.33 -10.30
CA VAL A 419 -31.53 7.03 -9.19
C VAL A 419 -30.68 8.19 -9.71
N GLU A 420 -30.64 9.26 -8.93
CA GLU A 420 -29.71 10.37 -9.10
C GLU A 420 -28.69 10.34 -7.98
N PHE A 421 -27.42 10.49 -8.34
CA PHE A 421 -26.28 10.43 -7.44
C PHE A 421 -25.71 11.81 -7.18
N ILE A 422 -25.32 12.03 -5.93
CA ILE A 422 -24.41 13.11 -5.52
C ILE A 422 -23.01 12.50 -5.46
N LEU A 423 -22.16 12.86 -6.42
CA LEU A 423 -20.82 12.28 -6.51
C LEU A 423 -19.92 12.77 -5.37
N PRO A 424 -19.12 11.89 -4.74
CA PRO A 424 -18.05 12.32 -3.84
C PRO A 424 -17.01 13.16 -4.59
N ASP A 425 -16.24 13.98 -3.88
CA ASP A 425 -15.48 15.07 -4.50
C ASP A 425 -14.50 14.63 -5.61
N HIS A 426 -13.81 13.51 -5.42
CA HIS A 426 -12.89 12.95 -6.41
C HIS A 426 -13.63 12.52 -7.69
N LEU A 427 -14.83 11.93 -7.58
CA LEU A 427 -15.68 11.62 -8.72
C LEU A 427 -16.30 12.88 -9.32
N ALA A 428 -16.77 13.82 -8.50
CA ALA A 428 -17.37 15.06 -8.98
C ALA A 428 -16.40 15.87 -9.84
N ARG A 429 -15.12 15.94 -9.44
CA ARG A 429 -14.06 16.57 -10.24
C ARG A 429 -13.77 15.80 -11.53
N ALA A 430 -13.71 14.47 -11.48
CA ALA A 430 -13.46 13.64 -12.66
C ALA A 430 -14.59 13.68 -13.69
N PHE A 431 -15.85 13.70 -13.24
CA PHE A 431 -17.04 13.81 -14.10
C PHE A 431 -17.39 15.26 -14.47
N GLY A 432 -16.76 16.26 -13.83
CA GLY A 432 -17.02 17.68 -14.06
C GLY A 432 -18.36 18.19 -13.51
N ARG A 433 -19.04 17.41 -12.67
CA ARG A 433 -20.35 17.74 -12.08
C ARG A 433 -20.56 17.02 -10.74
N LYS A 434 -21.24 17.69 -9.80
CA LYS A 434 -21.53 17.12 -8.48
C LYS A 434 -22.73 16.16 -8.51
N GLU A 435 -23.73 16.42 -9.34
CA GLU A 435 -24.94 15.61 -9.47
C GLU A 435 -24.96 14.92 -10.85
N ILE A 436 -25.40 13.67 -10.88
CA ILE A 436 -25.47 12.87 -12.11
C ILE A 436 -26.60 11.85 -12.04
N THR A 437 -27.31 11.62 -13.15
CA THR A 437 -28.29 10.54 -13.25
C THR A 437 -27.58 9.19 -13.39
N ALA A 438 -28.22 8.10 -12.96
CA ALA A 438 -27.69 6.76 -13.15
C ALA A 438 -27.44 6.42 -14.63
N GLY A 439 -28.31 6.87 -15.54
CA GLY A 439 -28.14 6.70 -16.98
C GLY A 439 -26.89 7.40 -17.52
N ASP A 440 -26.68 8.66 -17.15
CA ASP A 440 -25.51 9.42 -17.55
C ASP A 440 -24.21 8.82 -16.98
N PHE A 441 -24.25 8.38 -15.73
CA PHE A 441 -23.10 7.72 -15.09
C PHE A 441 -22.71 6.44 -15.85
N ALA A 442 -23.69 5.57 -16.12
CA ALA A 442 -23.48 4.31 -16.84
C ALA A 442 -22.86 4.52 -18.23
N GLN A 443 -23.26 5.58 -18.94
CA GLN A 443 -22.74 5.89 -20.28
C GLN A 443 -21.33 6.48 -20.28
N SER A 444 -20.93 7.19 -19.21
CA SER A 444 -19.72 7.99 -19.20
C SER A 444 -18.58 7.43 -18.35
N TRP A 445 -18.84 6.57 -17.36
CA TRP A 445 -17.85 6.16 -16.36
C TRP A 445 -16.56 5.57 -16.96
N ARG A 446 -16.65 4.76 -18.03
CA ARG A 446 -15.48 4.19 -18.71
C ARG A 446 -14.60 5.25 -19.37
N HIS A 447 -15.23 6.22 -20.02
CA HIS A 447 -14.51 7.32 -20.66
C HIS A 447 -13.81 8.16 -19.59
N VAL A 448 -14.50 8.45 -18.48
CA VAL A 448 -13.92 9.14 -17.33
C VAL A 448 -12.73 8.36 -16.76
N VAL A 449 -12.85 7.04 -16.57
CA VAL A 449 -11.74 6.18 -16.14
C VAL A 449 -10.53 6.32 -17.08
N ALA A 450 -10.75 6.23 -18.40
CA ALA A 450 -9.68 6.38 -19.39
C ALA A 450 -9.01 7.77 -19.36
N GLU A 451 -9.80 8.84 -19.20
CA GLU A 451 -9.30 10.21 -19.02
C GLU A 451 -8.49 10.38 -17.73
N GLN A 452 -8.88 9.71 -16.65
CA GLN A 452 -8.12 9.71 -15.40
C GLN A 452 -6.82 8.91 -15.52
N GLU A 453 -6.81 7.77 -16.20
CA GLU A 453 -5.56 7.05 -16.52
C GLU A 453 -4.62 7.88 -17.40
N LYS A 454 -5.18 8.68 -18.33
CA LYS A 454 -4.41 9.64 -19.12
C LYS A 454 -3.85 10.76 -18.23
N THR A 455 -4.65 11.31 -17.33
CA THR A 455 -4.22 12.33 -16.36
C THR A 455 -3.05 11.84 -15.51
N LEU A 456 -3.09 10.59 -15.02
CA LEU A 456 -1.96 9.99 -14.30
C LEU A 456 -0.67 10.00 -15.13
N LYS A 457 -0.74 9.60 -16.40
CA LYS A 457 0.42 9.61 -17.32
C LYS A 457 0.92 11.02 -17.61
N GLU A 458 0.01 11.98 -17.81
CA GLU A 458 0.36 13.39 -18.04
C GLU A 458 1.08 13.98 -16.83
N VAL A 459 0.57 13.75 -15.61
CA VAL A 459 1.20 14.27 -14.38
C VAL A 459 2.55 13.61 -14.12
N ALA A 460 2.68 12.30 -14.39
CA ALA A 460 3.95 11.58 -14.25
C ALA A 460 5.05 12.11 -15.20
N ALA A 461 4.67 12.70 -16.33
CA ALA A 461 5.60 13.27 -17.30
C ALA A 461 6.06 14.71 -16.97
N LEU A 462 5.53 15.34 -15.90
CA LEU A 462 5.91 16.69 -15.48
C LEU A 462 7.26 16.65 -14.77
N ASP A 463 8.34 16.86 -15.53
CA ASP A 463 9.73 16.72 -15.09
C ASP A 463 10.33 17.95 -14.36
N SER A 464 9.64 19.09 -14.44
CA SER A 464 10.14 20.36 -13.94
C SER A 464 9.00 21.28 -13.49
N LEU A 465 9.34 22.25 -12.62
CA LEU A 465 8.37 23.21 -12.10
C LEU A 465 7.77 24.08 -13.21
N ASP A 466 8.58 24.50 -14.19
CA ASP A 466 8.10 25.29 -15.33
C ASP A 466 7.04 24.54 -16.14
N VAL A 467 7.31 23.28 -16.47
CA VAL A 467 6.38 22.41 -17.21
C VAL A 467 5.11 22.17 -16.38
N ALA A 468 5.25 21.93 -15.07
CA ALA A 468 4.11 21.73 -14.19
C ALA A 468 3.21 22.97 -14.07
N ILE A 469 3.78 24.18 -13.92
CA ILE A 469 3.00 25.41 -13.86
C ILE A 469 2.31 25.69 -15.20
N ALA A 470 3.00 25.50 -16.32
CA ALA A 470 2.41 25.66 -17.65
C ALA A 470 1.22 24.71 -17.86
N PHE A 471 1.38 23.44 -17.47
CA PHE A 471 0.29 22.45 -17.49
C PHE A 471 -0.91 22.90 -16.64
N LEU A 472 -0.67 23.40 -15.42
CA LEU A 472 -1.77 23.88 -14.56
C LEU A 472 -2.43 25.15 -15.11
N ALA A 473 -1.66 26.06 -15.73
CA ALA A 473 -2.18 27.25 -16.39
C ALA A 473 -3.06 26.90 -17.60
N GLU A 474 -2.67 25.92 -18.40
CA GLU A 474 -3.47 25.42 -19.53
C GLU A 474 -4.75 24.72 -19.04
N ARG A 475 -4.63 23.85 -18.02
CA ARG A 475 -5.76 23.02 -17.54
C ARG A 475 -6.78 23.80 -16.71
N PHE A 476 -6.34 24.73 -15.88
CA PHE A 476 -7.20 25.42 -14.90
C PHE A 476 -7.33 26.92 -15.12
N GLY A 477 -6.51 27.55 -15.96
CA GLY A 477 -6.53 29.00 -16.17
C GLY A 477 -6.04 29.78 -14.96
N GLU A 478 -6.75 30.84 -14.55
CA GLU A 478 -6.42 31.59 -13.34
C GLU A 478 -6.71 30.77 -12.07
N PRO A 479 -5.89 30.86 -11.00
CA PRO A 479 -4.77 31.80 -10.80
C PRO A 479 -3.42 31.32 -11.36
N TRP A 480 -3.37 30.18 -12.07
CA TRP A 480 -2.13 29.55 -12.50
C TRP A 480 -1.40 30.31 -13.60
N VAL A 481 -2.14 30.99 -14.49
CA VAL A 481 -1.54 31.93 -15.46
C VAL A 481 -0.79 33.05 -14.74
N THR A 482 -1.39 33.67 -13.71
CA THR A 482 -0.70 34.67 -12.88
C THR A 482 0.54 34.10 -12.20
N LYS A 483 0.45 32.90 -11.60
CA LYS A 483 1.59 32.24 -10.95
C LYS A 483 2.70 31.88 -11.93
N MET A 484 2.37 31.52 -13.18
CA MET A 484 3.34 31.27 -14.23
C MET A 484 4.18 32.51 -14.52
N HIS A 485 3.53 33.67 -14.68
CA HIS A 485 4.24 34.94 -14.88
C HIS A 485 5.09 35.31 -13.66
N GLN A 486 4.54 35.19 -12.45
CA GLN A 486 5.26 35.42 -11.20
C GLN A 486 6.50 34.53 -11.05
N HIS A 487 6.38 33.25 -11.39
CA HIS A 487 7.50 32.31 -11.38
C HIS A 487 8.57 32.70 -12.40
N LEU A 488 8.17 33.06 -13.61
CA LEU A 488 9.07 33.50 -14.67
C LEU A 488 9.83 34.76 -14.26
N ASP A 489 9.14 35.79 -13.78
CA ASP A 489 9.74 37.06 -13.34
C ASP A 489 10.74 36.84 -12.21
N ALA A 490 10.37 36.06 -11.19
CA ALA A 490 11.26 35.71 -10.08
C ALA A 490 12.50 34.93 -10.55
N SER A 491 12.32 34.00 -11.50
CA SER A 491 13.40 33.19 -12.07
C SER A 491 14.36 34.03 -12.92
N VAL A 492 13.84 34.95 -13.74
CA VAL A 492 14.63 35.90 -14.52
C VAL A 492 15.43 36.80 -13.58
N TYR A 493 14.80 37.37 -12.56
CA TYR A 493 15.49 38.20 -11.57
C TYR A 493 16.65 37.47 -10.88
N LEU A 494 16.43 36.23 -10.44
CA LEU A 494 17.49 35.44 -9.79
C LEU A 494 18.62 35.06 -10.74
N ARG A 495 18.31 34.81 -12.02
CA ARG A 495 19.31 34.56 -13.07
C ARG A 495 20.16 35.80 -13.32
N GLU A 496 19.56 36.96 -13.51
CA GLU A 496 20.27 38.23 -13.68
C GLU A 496 21.14 38.57 -12.45
N LEU A 497 20.64 38.30 -11.24
CA LEU A 497 21.41 38.46 -10.01
C LEU A 497 22.62 37.51 -9.97
N ALA A 498 22.45 36.26 -10.40
CA ALA A 498 23.55 35.30 -10.51
C ALA A 498 24.59 35.76 -11.53
N GLU A 499 24.18 36.23 -12.71
CA GLU A 499 25.08 36.78 -13.74
C GLU A 499 25.86 38.00 -13.25
N ARG A 500 25.20 38.90 -12.50
CA ARG A 500 25.85 40.08 -11.90
C ARG A 500 26.83 39.73 -10.79
N THR A 501 26.56 38.68 -10.01
CA THR A 501 27.41 38.27 -8.89
C THR A 501 28.52 37.31 -9.30
N ALA A 502 28.39 36.58 -10.40
CA ALA A 502 29.40 35.66 -10.93
C ALA A 502 30.80 36.29 -11.12
N PRO A 503 30.97 37.44 -11.81
CA PRO A 503 32.29 38.05 -11.95
C PRO A 503 32.87 38.51 -10.61
N LEU A 504 32.02 38.99 -9.68
CA LEU A 504 32.45 39.39 -8.34
C LEU A 504 32.91 38.18 -7.51
N LYS A 505 32.22 37.04 -7.62
CA LYS A 505 32.65 35.79 -6.99
C LYS A 505 34.00 35.34 -7.55
N GLN A 506 34.19 35.42 -8.87
CA GLN A 506 35.46 35.07 -9.51
C GLN A 506 36.59 36.01 -9.09
N GLU A 507 36.35 37.33 -9.03
CA GLU A 507 37.33 38.31 -8.53
C GLU A 507 37.67 38.04 -7.05
N SER A 508 36.67 37.72 -6.24
CA SER A 508 36.85 37.35 -4.83
C SER A 508 37.75 36.12 -4.68
N ILE A 509 37.57 35.09 -5.51
CA ILE A 509 38.44 33.90 -5.55
C ILE A 509 39.87 34.29 -5.95
N ASN A 510 40.02 35.05 -7.04
CA ASN A 510 41.34 35.48 -7.53
C ASN A 510 42.13 36.30 -6.48
N LEU A 511 41.46 37.19 -5.74
CA LEU A 511 42.08 37.99 -4.67
C LEU A 511 42.46 37.15 -3.45
N ARG A 512 41.67 36.14 -3.11
CA ARG A 512 42.01 35.18 -2.06
C ARG A 512 43.25 34.40 -2.43
N ASP A 513 43.33 33.89 -3.66
CA ASP A 513 44.48 33.14 -4.15
C ASP A 513 45.73 34.02 -4.26
N LEU A 514 45.57 35.27 -4.68
CA LEU A 514 46.65 36.27 -4.67
C LEU A 514 47.17 36.52 -3.25
N SER A 515 46.29 36.75 -2.27
CA SER A 515 46.68 36.95 -0.87
C SER A 515 47.44 35.73 -0.30
N HIS A 516 46.99 34.51 -0.63
CA HIS A 516 47.69 33.28 -0.23
C HIS A 516 49.08 33.17 -0.88
N ARG A 517 49.21 33.46 -2.18
CA ARG A 517 50.51 33.44 -2.87
C ARG A 517 51.48 34.46 -2.31
N LEU A 518 51.06 35.72 -2.14
CA LEU A 518 51.91 36.79 -1.59
C LEU A 518 52.38 36.45 -0.16
N LYS A 519 51.51 35.82 0.65
CA LYS A 519 51.89 35.35 1.98
C LYS A 519 52.93 34.22 1.93
N GLN A 520 52.83 33.30 0.97
CA GLN A 520 53.83 32.24 0.78
C GLN A 520 55.17 32.80 0.31
N GLU A 521 55.16 33.77 -0.61
CA GLU A 521 56.37 34.46 -1.10
C GLU A 521 57.05 35.25 0.01
N ALA A 522 56.29 36.02 0.80
CA ALA A 522 56.82 36.73 1.96
C ALA A 522 57.46 35.77 2.97
N HIS A 523 56.80 34.64 3.26
CA HIS A 523 57.36 33.62 4.14
C HIS A 523 58.67 33.01 3.60
N HIS A 524 58.76 32.79 2.28
CA HIS A 524 60.00 32.34 1.66
C HIS A 524 61.13 33.37 1.82
N LEU A 525 60.83 34.66 1.60
CA LEU A 525 61.81 35.73 1.81
C LEU A 525 62.17 35.91 3.30
N GLU A 526 61.27 35.65 4.24
CA GLU A 526 61.60 35.61 5.67
C GLU A 526 62.62 34.51 5.99
N ILE A 527 62.43 33.32 5.40
CA ILE A 527 63.38 32.20 5.50
C ILE A 527 64.73 32.60 4.90
N GLU A 528 64.72 33.23 3.72
CA GLU A 528 65.92 33.71 3.02
C GLU A 528 66.65 34.79 3.81
N LYS A 529 65.92 35.79 4.34
CA LYS A 529 66.44 36.82 5.26
C LYS A 529 67.12 36.19 6.47
N GLY A 530 66.48 35.19 7.08
CA GLY A 530 67.07 34.44 8.20
C GLY A 530 68.32 33.64 7.82
N ARG A 531 68.35 33.03 6.62
CA ARG A 531 69.53 32.33 6.08
C ARG A 531 70.67 33.32 5.80
N HIS A 532 70.38 34.44 5.15
CA HIS A 532 71.34 35.48 4.84
C HIS A 532 71.96 36.07 6.12
N PHE A 533 71.15 36.35 7.15
CA PHE A 533 71.66 36.79 8.44
C PHE A 533 72.64 35.78 9.05
N ARG A 534 72.28 34.49 9.09
CA ARG A 534 73.15 33.43 9.65
C ARG A 534 74.43 33.21 8.86
N ARG A 535 74.42 33.39 7.53
CA ARG A 535 75.57 33.11 6.66
C ARG A 535 76.51 34.30 6.45
N SER A 536 75.97 35.52 6.38
CA SER A 536 76.71 36.67 5.85
C SER A 536 76.83 37.83 6.85
N ILE A 537 75.93 37.93 7.83
CA ILE A 537 75.96 39.01 8.84
C ILE A 537 76.52 38.51 10.16
N LYS A 538 75.95 37.43 10.71
CA LYS A 538 76.34 36.90 12.03
C LYS A 538 77.83 36.53 12.10
N PRO A 539 78.42 35.77 11.16
CA PRO A 539 79.83 35.41 11.24
C PRO A 539 80.75 36.63 11.18
N VAL A 540 80.37 37.65 10.38
CA VAL A 540 81.13 38.90 10.26
C VAL A 540 81.03 39.74 11.53
N ARG A 541 79.84 39.83 12.14
CA ARG A 541 79.63 40.52 13.43
C ARG A 541 80.35 39.82 14.59
N ASP A 542 80.25 38.50 14.67
CA ASP A 542 80.92 37.70 15.70
C ASP A 542 82.45 37.89 15.56
N ARG A 543 82.99 37.85 14.34
CA ARG A 543 84.42 38.08 14.06
C ARG A 543 84.88 39.51 14.39
N LEU A 544 84.08 40.52 14.06
CA LEU A 544 84.36 41.91 14.44
C LEU A 544 84.38 42.07 15.97
N SER A 545 83.42 41.46 16.68
CA SER A 545 83.36 41.50 18.14
C SER A 545 84.53 40.76 18.81
N GLU A 546 84.99 39.64 18.22
CA GLU A 546 86.19 38.92 18.66
C GLU A 546 87.45 39.78 18.51
N LEU A 547 87.62 40.44 17.36
CA LEU A 547 88.76 41.31 17.08
C LEU A 547 88.78 42.55 17.99
N GLU A 548 87.60 43.11 18.30
CA GLU A 548 87.44 44.20 19.27
C GLU A 548 87.79 43.76 20.70
N ALA A 549 87.37 42.55 21.12
CA ALA A 549 87.72 41.98 22.43
C ALA A 549 89.23 41.66 22.56
N MET A 550 89.90 41.38 21.45
CA MET A 550 91.36 41.19 21.36
C MET A 550 92.15 42.50 21.29
N GLY A 551 91.50 43.67 21.35
CA GLY A 551 92.16 44.99 21.41
C GLY A 551 92.70 45.50 20.08
N SER A 552 92.39 44.84 18.94
CA SER A 552 92.75 45.33 17.61
C SER A 552 91.80 46.46 17.19
N LYS A 553 92.32 47.69 17.11
CA LYS A 553 91.52 48.88 16.73
C LYS A 553 91.74 49.41 15.32
N ASP A 554 92.82 48.98 14.64
CA ASP A 554 93.14 49.39 13.26
C ASP A 554 93.88 48.28 12.53
N SER A 555 93.14 47.47 11.77
CA SER A 555 93.68 46.45 10.88
C SER A 555 92.88 46.47 9.57
N GLN A 556 93.54 46.27 8.43
CA GLN A 556 92.89 46.17 7.12
C GLN A 556 91.77 45.11 7.09
N GLU A 557 91.87 44.09 7.96
CA GLU A 557 90.83 43.06 8.15
C GLU A 557 89.53 43.65 8.73
N ILE A 558 89.62 44.60 9.68
CA ILE A 558 88.45 45.24 10.29
C ILE A 558 87.72 46.12 9.27
N GLU A 559 88.46 46.85 8.44
CA GLU A 559 87.89 47.71 7.40
C GLU A 559 87.19 46.87 6.30
N PHE A 560 87.81 45.76 5.88
CA PHE A 560 87.20 44.82 4.94
C PHE A 560 85.93 44.15 5.50
N LEU A 561 85.94 43.76 6.78
CA LEU A 561 84.78 43.18 7.45
C LEU A 561 83.66 44.21 7.64
N ARG A 562 83.96 45.48 7.92
CA ARG A 562 82.98 46.58 7.97
C ARG A 562 82.31 46.81 6.62
N LEU A 563 83.09 46.89 5.53
CA LEU A 563 82.55 47.02 4.17
C LEU A 563 81.70 45.80 3.76
N SER A 564 82.13 44.59 4.14
CA SER A 564 81.38 43.36 3.89
C SER A 564 80.08 43.30 4.69
N LEU A 565 80.10 43.76 5.94
CA LEU A 565 78.93 43.88 6.80
C LEU A 565 77.93 44.89 6.24
N GLU A 566 78.39 46.07 5.82
CA GLU A 566 77.55 47.10 5.22
C GLU A 566 76.85 46.58 3.95
N LYS A 567 77.56 45.85 3.10
CA LYS A 567 76.98 45.21 1.90
C LYS A 567 75.92 44.16 2.26
N ALA A 568 76.17 43.33 3.28
CA ALA A 568 75.22 42.31 3.74
C ALA A 568 74.00 42.93 4.45
N GLU A 569 74.19 44.02 5.20
CA GLU A 569 73.11 44.76 5.84
C GLU A 569 72.22 45.47 4.81
N LYS A 570 72.81 45.99 3.73
CA LYS A 570 72.06 46.57 2.61
C LYS A 570 71.18 45.54 1.90
N GLU A 571 71.68 44.33 1.66
CA GLU A 571 70.88 43.25 1.04
C GLU A 571 69.80 42.73 2.01
N ARG A 572 70.09 42.64 3.31
CA ARG A 572 69.06 42.34 4.31
C ARG A 572 67.96 43.40 4.35
N SER A 573 68.32 44.69 4.30
CA SER A 573 67.36 45.80 4.27
C SER A 573 66.49 45.72 3.01
N ARG A 574 67.06 45.32 1.86
CA ARG A 574 66.30 45.06 0.63
C ARG A 574 65.28 43.93 0.81
N LEU A 575 65.69 42.79 1.39
CA LEU A 575 64.78 41.66 1.68
C LEU A 575 63.67 42.06 2.66
N GLU A 576 63.99 42.90 3.65
CA GLU A 576 63.04 43.42 4.64
C GLU A 576 61.99 44.33 3.99
N SER A 577 62.41 45.27 3.15
CA SER A 577 61.49 46.12 2.38
C SER A 577 60.61 45.32 1.42
N GLU A 578 61.14 44.25 0.81
CA GLU A 578 60.35 43.38 -0.07
C GLU A 578 59.30 42.56 0.70
N ILE A 579 59.64 42.03 1.87
CA ILE A 579 58.70 41.34 2.76
C ILE A 579 57.58 42.29 3.21
N GLU A 580 57.93 43.50 3.63
CA GLU A 580 56.94 44.52 4.02
C GLU A 580 56.00 44.86 2.86
N ARG A 581 56.52 44.98 1.63
CA ARG A 581 55.71 45.21 0.43
C ARG A 581 54.73 44.06 0.18
N LEU A 582 55.20 42.80 0.17
CA LEU A 582 54.35 41.63 -0.06
C LEU A 582 53.30 41.45 1.03
N HIS A 583 53.62 41.76 2.30
CA HIS A 583 52.65 41.76 3.39
C HIS A 583 51.58 42.84 3.20
N ALA A 584 51.97 44.07 2.83
CA ALA A 584 51.02 45.15 2.56
C ALA A 584 50.08 44.80 1.39
N GLU A 585 50.63 44.28 0.29
CA GLU A 585 49.85 43.82 -0.87
C GLU A 585 48.94 42.65 -0.51
N GLY A 586 49.43 41.68 0.28
CA GLY A 586 48.67 40.52 0.73
C GLY A 586 47.50 40.87 1.66
N ILE A 587 47.71 41.85 2.56
CA ILE A 587 46.65 42.40 3.43
C ILE A 587 45.62 43.18 2.59
N HIS A 588 46.08 43.99 1.63
CA HIS A 588 45.18 44.72 0.74
C HIS A 588 44.30 43.77 -0.07
N ALA A 589 44.89 42.73 -0.68
CA ALA A 589 44.15 41.69 -1.41
C ALA A 589 43.13 40.96 -0.51
N ARG A 590 43.50 40.65 0.74
CA ARG A 590 42.58 40.04 1.73
C ARG A 590 41.40 40.94 2.07
N ASN A 591 41.66 42.22 2.34
CA ASN A 591 40.61 43.17 2.70
C ASN A 591 39.63 43.37 1.54
N LYS A 592 40.16 43.52 0.31
CA LYS A 592 39.35 43.63 -0.91
C LYS A 592 38.54 42.35 -1.17
N HIS A 593 39.11 41.17 -0.94
CA HIS A 593 38.37 39.89 -0.98
C HIS A 593 37.17 39.88 -0.02
N LEU A 594 37.37 40.29 1.23
CA LEU A 594 36.30 40.32 2.24
C LEU A 594 35.21 41.33 1.90
N GLU A 595 35.59 42.50 1.38
CA GLU A 595 34.65 43.52 0.92
C GLU A 595 33.77 43.00 -0.23
N ILE A 596 34.37 42.40 -1.26
CA ILE A 596 33.63 41.82 -2.39
C ILE A 596 32.72 40.68 -1.91
N LYS A 597 33.21 39.82 -1.00
CA LYS A 597 32.40 38.75 -0.42
C LYS A 597 31.18 39.29 0.35
N ALA A 598 31.37 40.34 1.14
CA ALA A 598 30.28 41.01 1.85
C ALA A 598 29.27 41.66 0.89
N LYS A 599 29.75 42.28 -0.20
CA LYS A 599 28.92 42.86 -1.25
C LYS A 599 28.10 41.80 -2.00
N VAL A 600 28.69 40.66 -2.35
CA VAL A 600 27.93 39.55 -2.96
C VAL A 600 26.87 39.03 -1.98
N ALA A 601 27.22 38.84 -0.71
CA ALA A 601 26.28 38.36 0.29
C ALA A 601 25.12 39.35 0.52
N SER A 602 25.34 40.67 0.50
CA SER A 602 24.28 41.66 0.63
C SER A 602 23.37 41.70 -0.60
N MET A 603 23.92 41.54 -1.80
CA MET A 603 23.14 41.43 -3.04
C MET A 603 22.26 40.17 -3.04
N GLU A 604 22.83 39.01 -2.67
CA GLU A 604 22.10 37.74 -2.65
C GLU A 604 21.08 37.63 -1.52
N ARG A 605 21.24 38.42 -0.45
CA ARG A 605 20.30 38.53 0.69
C ARG A 605 19.47 39.81 0.64
N SER A 606 19.43 40.49 -0.50
CA SER A 606 18.50 41.60 -0.72
C SER A 606 17.06 41.13 -0.49
N ASN A 607 16.20 42.05 -0.06
CA ASN A 607 14.79 41.74 0.22
C ASN A 607 14.12 41.16 -1.03
N GLU A 608 14.47 41.67 -2.21
CA GLU A 608 13.98 41.23 -3.52
C GLU A 608 14.43 39.79 -3.83
N ALA A 609 15.70 39.44 -3.56
CA ALA A 609 16.21 38.08 -3.78
C ALA A 609 15.64 37.07 -2.78
N VAL A 610 15.42 37.49 -1.53
CA VAL A 610 14.73 36.65 -0.53
C VAL A 610 13.27 36.44 -0.93
N HIS A 611 12.59 37.51 -1.35
CA HIS A 611 11.19 37.45 -1.81
C HIS A 611 11.03 36.57 -3.05
N ALA A 612 11.87 36.73 -4.07
CA ALA A 612 11.82 35.92 -5.29
C ALA A 612 12.00 34.42 -4.98
N ARG A 613 12.97 34.05 -4.13
CA ARG A 613 13.17 32.65 -3.71
C ARG A 613 11.99 32.12 -2.89
N ALA A 614 11.42 32.95 -2.01
CA ALA A 614 10.25 32.57 -1.21
C ALA A 614 9.02 32.36 -2.10
N LEU A 615 8.82 33.21 -3.11
CA LEU A 615 7.74 33.12 -4.08
C LEU A 615 7.83 31.84 -4.91
N ILE A 616 9.00 31.54 -5.49
CA ILE A 616 9.22 30.29 -6.25
C ILE A 616 8.92 29.07 -5.37
N LYS A 617 9.41 29.07 -4.13
CA LYS A 617 9.17 27.98 -3.19
C LYS A 617 7.69 27.83 -2.84
N ALA A 618 6.96 28.93 -2.64
CA ALA A 618 5.52 28.90 -2.37
C ALA A 618 4.75 28.33 -3.57
N ILE A 619 5.08 28.78 -4.79
CA ILE A 619 4.48 28.26 -6.02
C ILE A 619 4.77 26.76 -6.17
N GLU A 620 6.02 26.33 -5.98
CA GLU A 620 6.41 24.91 -6.03
C GLU A 620 5.58 24.06 -5.07
N GLN A 621 5.33 24.54 -3.86
CA GLN A 621 4.52 23.82 -2.87
C GLN A 621 3.05 23.71 -3.29
N GLU A 622 2.49 24.80 -3.81
CA GLU A 622 1.11 24.79 -4.31
C GLU A 622 0.97 23.87 -5.53
N VAL A 623 1.96 23.83 -6.41
CA VAL A 623 2.01 22.88 -7.54
C VAL A 623 2.02 21.44 -7.03
N GLU A 624 2.88 21.11 -6.07
CA GLU A 624 2.96 19.76 -5.50
C GLU A 624 1.66 19.35 -4.80
N LEU A 625 0.96 20.27 -4.14
CA LEU A 625 -0.35 19.99 -3.54
C LEU A 625 -1.41 19.68 -4.61
N VAL A 626 -1.47 20.46 -5.69
CA VAL A 626 -2.42 20.18 -6.79
C VAL A 626 -2.08 18.90 -7.53
N LYS A 627 -0.78 18.60 -7.73
CA LYS A 627 -0.36 17.31 -8.29
C LYS A 627 -0.82 16.15 -7.40
N LEU A 628 -0.68 16.27 -6.08
CA LEU A 628 -1.16 15.27 -5.13
C LEU A 628 -2.66 15.04 -5.30
N ASP A 629 -3.47 16.10 -5.32
CA ASP A 629 -4.93 15.97 -5.45
C ASP A 629 -5.31 15.35 -6.80
N LEU A 630 -4.69 15.80 -7.90
CA LEU A 630 -4.88 15.24 -9.24
C LEU A 630 -4.57 13.74 -9.30
N VAL A 631 -3.42 13.34 -8.77
CA VAL A 631 -2.98 11.94 -8.79
C VAL A 631 -3.87 11.08 -7.89
N ARG A 632 -4.19 11.56 -6.68
CA ARG A 632 -5.05 10.84 -5.74
C ARG A 632 -6.43 10.60 -6.35
N ASP A 633 -7.06 11.64 -6.88
CA ASP A 633 -8.38 11.54 -7.48
C ASP A 633 -8.35 10.63 -8.70
N ALA A 634 -7.43 10.86 -9.63
CA ALA A 634 -7.32 10.07 -10.84
C ALA A 634 -7.08 8.59 -10.54
N PHE A 635 -6.28 8.28 -9.51
CA PHE A 635 -6.06 6.92 -9.04
C PHE A 635 -7.32 6.30 -8.44
N LEU A 636 -7.99 6.98 -7.50
CA LEU A 636 -9.24 6.49 -6.89
C LEU A 636 -10.33 6.25 -7.93
N VAL A 637 -10.45 7.12 -8.94
CA VAL A 637 -11.42 6.92 -10.02
C VAL A 637 -11.01 5.78 -10.94
N SER A 638 -9.78 5.78 -11.46
CA SER A 638 -9.35 4.79 -12.45
C SER A 638 -9.22 3.37 -11.89
N LYS A 639 -8.88 3.22 -10.61
CA LYS A 639 -8.73 1.91 -9.95
C LYS A 639 -9.93 1.56 -9.09
N GLY A 640 -10.44 2.50 -8.30
CA GLY A 640 -11.56 2.26 -7.38
C GLY A 640 -12.88 1.99 -8.10
N LEU A 641 -13.23 2.76 -9.15
CA LEU A 641 -14.46 2.47 -9.92
C LEU A 641 -14.38 1.12 -10.64
N VAL A 642 -13.23 0.78 -11.22
CA VAL A 642 -13.05 -0.51 -11.89
C VAL A 642 -13.17 -1.65 -10.89
N TYR A 643 -12.56 -1.51 -9.71
CA TYR A 643 -12.65 -2.50 -8.63
C TYR A 643 -14.11 -2.69 -8.19
N THR A 644 -14.82 -1.61 -7.86
CA THR A 644 -16.22 -1.67 -7.40
C THR A 644 -17.20 -2.12 -8.49
N ASN A 645 -16.83 -2.01 -9.77
CA ASN A 645 -17.61 -2.61 -10.85
C ASN A 645 -17.64 -4.14 -10.74
N HIS A 646 -16.50 -4.75 -10.40
CA HIS A 646 -16.33 -6.20 -10.29
C HIS A 646 -16.62 -6.73 -8.88
N ARG A 647 -16.53 -5.89 -7.85
CA ARG A 647 -16.78 -6.24 -6.45
C ARG A 647 -17.72 -5.23 -5.77
N PRO A 648 -18.95 -5.00 -6.27
CA PRO A 648 -19.88 -4.07 -5.64
C PRO A 648 -20.40 -4.63 -4.32
N CYS A 649 -20.66 -3.77 -3.33
CA CYS A 649 -21.36 -4.25 -2.14
C CYS A 649 -22.82 -4.55 -2.44
N ALA A 650 -23.29 -5.71 -2.01
CA ALA A 650 -24.62 -6.18 -2.36
C ALA A 650 -25.74 -5.31 -1.78
N TRP A 651 -25.52 -4.67 -0.63
CA TRP A 651 -26.52 -3.82 0.00
C TRP A 651 -26.74 -2.49 -0.72
N TRP A 652 -25.80 -2.04 -1.56
CA TRP A 652 -25.96 -0.82 -2.36
C TRP A 652 -27.20 -0.90 -3.26
N PHE A 653 -27.46 -2.06 -3.83
CA PHE A 653 -28.59 -2.26 -4.73
C PHE A 653 -29.93 -2.03 -4.02
N MET A 654 -30.08 -2.52 -2.79
CA MET A 654 -31.32 -2.35 -2.03
C MET A 654 -31.50 -0.93 -1.50
N VAL A 655 -30.40 -0.26 -1.12
CA VAL A 655 -30.43 1.07 -0.54
C VAL A 655 -30.56 2.14 -1.63
N ALA A 656 -29.69 2.10 -2.65
CA ALA A 656 -29.70 3.08 -3.73
C ALA A 656 -30.90 2.89 -4.66
N ASP A 657 -31.21 1.64 -5.07
CA ASP A 657 -32.34 1.33 -5.95
C ASP A 657 -33.30 0.28 -5.35
N PRO A 658 -34.23 0.70 -4.47
CA PRO A 658 -35.22 -0.21 -3.88
C PRO A 658 -36.12 -0.93 -4.89
N THR A 659 -36.17 -0.50 -6.16
CA THR A 659 -36.91 -1.19 -7.22
C THR A 659 -36.19 -2.44 -7.73
N MET A 660 -34.91 -2.58 -7.38
CA MET A 660 -33.99 -3.64 -7.78
C MET A 660 -33.73 -3.73 -9.29
N LYS A 661 -34.12 -2.71 -10.08
CA LYS A 661 -33.84 -2.68 -11.53
C LYS A 661 -32.35 -2.72 -11.81
N TRP A 662 -31.54 -2.06 -10.98
CA TRP A 662 -30.09 -2.11 -11.04
C TRP A 662 -29.57 -3.55 -10.88
N PHE A 663 -30.00 -4.25 -9.83
CA PHE A 663 -29.58 -5.64 -9.57
C PHE A 663 -30.07 -6.61 -10.66
N ASP A 664 -31.32 -6.47 -11.10
CA ASP A 664 -31.87 -7.27 -12.19
C ASP A 664 -31.02 -7.12 -13.46
N ARG A 665 -30.64 -5.86 -13.77
CA ARG A 665 -29.79 -5.59 -14.92
C ARG A 665 -28.38 -6.15 -14.74
N VAL A 666 -27.81 -6.12 -13.53
CA VAL A 666 -26.53 -6.81 -13.23
C VAL A 666 -26.65 -8.28 -13.57
N ALA A 667 -27.69 -8.96 -13.04
CA ALA A 667 -27.89 -10.39 -13.26
C ALA A 667 -28.00 -10.73 -14.76
N GLU A 668 -28.71 -9.90 -15.54
CA GLU A 668 -28.85 -10.07 -17.00
C GLU A 668 -27.51 -10.04 -17.75
N ILE A 669 -26.61 -9.14 -17.37
CA ILE A 669 -25.36 -8.90 -18.10
C ILE A 669 -24.14 -9.60 -17.51
N THR A 670 -24.28 -10.26 -16.36
CA THR A 670 -23.21 -11.03 -15.72
C THR A 670 -22.64 -12.07 -16.67
N LYS A 671 -21.32 -12.14 -16.73
CA LYS A 671 -20.58 -13.13 -17.49
C LYS A 671 -20.01 -14.19 -16.55
N LEU A 672 -20.02 -15.43 -17.02
CA LEU A 672 -19.33 -16.54 -16.36
C LEU A 672 -18.09 -16.93 -17.16
N ARG A 673 -17.04 -17.39 -16.46
CA ARG A 673 -15.91 -18.13 -17.06
C ARG A 673 -15.39 -19.18 -16.07
N LEU A 674 -14.83 -20.27 -16.61
CA LEU A 674 -14.07 -21.25 -15.81
C LEU A 674 -12.58 -20.90 -15.87
N GLU A 675 -11.92 -20.95 -14.71
CA GLU A 675 -10.48 -20.75 -14.57
C GLU A 675 -9.87 -22.06 -14.05
N GLU A 676 -9.10 -22.73 -14.92
CA GLU A 676 -8.53 -24.04 -14.63
C GLU A 676 -7.38 -23.94 -13.62
N LEU A 677 -7.36 -24.83 -12.62
CA LEU A 677 -6.32 -24.87 -11.59
C LEU A 677 -5.18 -25.84 -11.91
N GLY A 678 -5.36 -26.81 -12.80
CA GLY A 678 -4.28 -27.66 -13.32
C GLY A 678 -4.41 -27.76 -14.84
N GLY A 679 -3.29 -27.87 -15.57
CA GLY A 679 -3.21 -27.85 -17.04
C GLY A 679 -4.34 -28.57 -17.78
N GLU A 680 -4.67 -28.09 -18.99
CA GLU A 680 -5.85 -28.47 -19.80
C GLU A 680 -6.22 -29.94 -19.62
N THR A 681 -7.45 -30.18 -19.18
CA THR A 681 -8.09 -31.48 -19.26
C THR A 681 -8.11 -31.86 -20.73
N ASN A 682 -7.19 -32.73 -21.16
CA ASN A 682 -7.30 -33.40 -22.44
C ASN A 682 -8.64 -34.17 -22.41
N ALA A 683 -9.62 -33.61 -23.12
CA ALA A 683 -10.93 -34.21 -23.37
C ALA A 683 -10.79 -35.53 -24.13
#